data_AF-K2SIF2-F1
#
_entry.id   AF-K2SIF2-F1
#
_cell.length_a   1.000
_cell.length_b   1.000
_cell.length_c   1.000
_cell.angle_alpha   90.00
_cell.angle_beta   90.00
_cell.angle_gamma   90.00
#
_symmetry.space_group_name_H-M   'P 1'
#
loop_
_entity.id
_entity.type
_entity.pdbx_description
1 polymer ?
#
loop_
_entity_poly.entity_id
_entity_poly.type
_entity_poly.pdbx_seq_one_letter_code
_entity_poly.pdbx_strand_id
1 'polypeptide(L)'
;MDGIPSVSSCPIAPNNTFVYTFKADLYGTGWYHSHYSGQSTGGLLGPIVVHGPSALDYDIDLGPVFLNDWYHKDYLQLIDGVVGTDPSLWHPKADNNMINGKMDYDCSLVTDGTPCVSNAGLATFSFTKGATHRLRLINGGSASLQHFSIDGHEMTVISNDFVAVEPYQTKTVTLAVGQRTDVLVTANGDATGAYWMRSTVADDESCNWSNQPAALAAVYYDAANPTVKPNSTGWPPVANQQGSCDNDPLTQTIPLFPIPADPSPSTTLELDFGWTQNATGHQVWTVNDRGFRGNYNRPVLQLAAGSDTASSAYAWEPEWNVYDTGRNRTVRIVMHNNSSMYHPMHLHGHNAQILAAGANGPWDGRTVARPANPARRDVYQLPPNGHLVIQKPSSGDSFVDVASTTTDSNADAIPQSTDDAPPKKIKGGVAEIRTLYEGPHDEEDNWEYQAEYPADLIRKGPALSKVPPNALYSLVVREERTGLRSKPLRPASVTVQSPHVKRVLATLFADYHNVGEMRRLRNPVFAPPFRELYDVWPAFEEAVDAAERKREERGDGEEDAAAAAEHLRLFHSLVARDVRRLRAKQLPLDRQQKATFDTLFTYFRPGQVVYHKEEAGYDRFFKVIRTEYSASQRPQTFTVDYVELEWDGVRLGWNRHSKSFWRFPGAKKVAELSMFPAELHPEYERIRAHLLARGRRWAAMRKPTTVEYEGPTPETIEADRWGRGGGTRMVKGRVVIDPAAYEAYGSRSIYLRSMDECSEYFKPELQLDSGEDDDEDDEEITKPEPGDDSSSESDDEEFQDEGKDGENEEVKPEDKPLDDDLVVLASHVIHGCYLKTKAWVDLYIDLANPVPWNHDAFDRLVLPGRYKEMILAFVESQATNRDVFDDVIEGKGQGIIMLLHGAPGLGKTLTAEAVSDRLKKPLYSVQAGELGSDASDVETKLEQILEIAAKWDAVLLLDEADVFLEQRSHSNLKRSKIVSVFLRLLEYYRGILFLTTNRVETFDKAFRSRIHMRINYPGLTTEAKTGIWNNFIEASKKKNESSISAEDIAELAKLPFNGREIKNMVKTGQLLASREQQPLAMRHFRVCMDVMEDLVGDNAEESTA
;
A
#
# COMPACT_ATOMS: atom_id res chain seq x y z
N MET A 1 -7.07 -0.12 20.54
CA MET A 1 -6.02 0.73 19.95
C MET A 1 -6.70 2.04 19.59
N ASP A 2 -6.52 3.08 20.41
CA ASP A 2 -7.37 4.28 20.41
C ASP A 2 -6.71 5.50 19.73
N GLY A 3 -5.37 5.53 19.64
CA GLY A 3 -4.64 6.49 18.81
C GLY A 3 -4.56 7.91 19.35
N ILE A 4 -4.67 8.08 20.67
CA ILE A 4 -4.56 9.36 21.37
C ILE A 4 -3.14 9.53 21.89
N PRO A 5 -2.36 10.50 21.36
CA PRO A 5 -1.06 10.87 21.91
C PRO A 5 -1.17 11.26 23.40
N SER A 6 -0.19 10.88 24.23
CA SER A 6 -0.16 11.05 25.71
C SER A 6 -1.17 10.23 26.52
N VAL A 7 -2.16 9.60 25.90
CA VAL A 7 -3.11 8.73 26.61
C VAL A 7 -2.85 7.28 26.26
N SER A 8 -3.09 6.88 25.00
CA SER A 8 -2.99 5.48 24.57
C SER A 8 -1.71 5.16 23.78
N SER A 9 -1.00 6.16 23.29
CA SER A 9 0.23 5.98 22.51
C SER A 9 1.10 7.24 22.53
N CYS A 10 2.37 7.11 22.15
CA CYS A 10 3.19 8.27 21.75
C CYS A 10 2.74 8.75 20.36
N PRO A 11 3.00 10.02 20.00
CA PRO A 11 2.85 10.47 18.61
C PRO A 11 3.64 9.60 17.63
N ILE A 12 3.12 9.43 16.42
CA ILE A 12 3.84 8.78 15.33
C ILE A 12 4.81 9.81 14.74
N ALA A 13 6.11 9.63 14.97
CA ALA A 13 7.13 10.53 14.43
C ALA A 13 7.22 10.45 12.88
N PRO A 14 7.70 11.51 12.20
CA PRO A 14 7.90 11.49 10.75
C PRO A 14 8.75 10.29 10.29
N ASN A 15 8.40 9.72 9.14
CA ASN A 15 9.01 8.51 8.55
C ASN A 15 8.83 7.21 9.36
N ASN A 16 8.07 7.22 10.45
CA ASN A 16 7.66 6.01 11.17
C ASN A 16 6.25 5.57 10.77
N THR A 17 5.90 4.34 11.15
CA THR A 17 4.58 3.76 10.87
C THR A 17 4.05 3.09 12.12
N PHE A 18 2.77 3.29 12.41
CA PHE A 18 2.03 2.57 13.44
C PHE A 18 0.81 1.90 12.82
N VAL A 19 0.63 0.61 13.06
CA VAL A 19 -0.49 -0.16 12.50
C VAL A 19 -1.61 -0.22 13.55
N TYR A 20 -2.73 0.44 13.27
CA TYR A 20 -3.93 0.37 14.08
C TYR A 20 -4.71 -0.91 13.78
N THR A 21 -4.58 -1.93 14.64
CA THR A 21 -5.42 -3.14 14.57
C THR A 21 -6.52 -3.08 15.62
N PHE A 22 -7.77 -3.16 15.18
CA PHE A 22 -8.93 -3.21 16.05
C PHE A 22 -10.03 -4.09 15.44
N LYS A 23 -10.95 -4.56 16.28
CA LYS A 23 -12.12 -5.30 15.84
C LYS A 23 -13.28 -4.33 15.65
N ALA A 24 -13.91 -4.34 14.49
CA ALA A 24 -15.16 -3.65 14.25
C ALA A 24 -16.32 -4.41 14.93
N ASP A 25 -16.44 -4.25 16.25
CA ASP A 25 -17.43 -4.91 17.10
C ASP A 25 -18.77 -4.17 17.17
N LEU A 26 -18.81 -2.94 16.67
CA LEU A 26 -20.01 -2.15 16.41
C LEU A 26 -20.23 -1.98 14.90
N TYR A 27 -21.48 -1.78 14.50
CA TYR A 27 -21.87 -1.46 13.13
C TYR A 27 -22.52 -0.08 13.06
N GLY A 28 -22.41 0.61 11.93
CA GLY A 28 -22.93 1.96 11.73
C GLY A 28 -21.90 2.89 11.10
N THR A 29 -22.03 4.17 11.41
CA THR A 29 -21.20 5.25 10.84
C THR A 29 -20.28 5.83 11.90
N GLY A 30 -18.98 5.76 11.62
CA GLY A 30 -17.91 6.45 12.34
C GLY A 30 -17.03 7.22 11.37
N TRP A 31 -15.89 7.66 11.87
CA TRP A 31 -14.86 8.38 11.13
C TRP A 31 -13.54 8.25 11.88
N TYR A 32 -12.43 8.35 11.15
CA TYR A 32 -11.10 8.51 11.74
C TYR A 32 -10.65 9.95 11.53
N HIS A 33 -9.83 10.45 12.45
CA HIS A 33 -9.14 11.72 12.34
C HIS A 33 -7.84 11.66 13.13
N SER A 34 -6.90 12.55 12.81
CA SER A 34 -5.74 12.75 13.68
C SER A 34 -6.20 13.28 15.04
N HIS A 35 -5.64 12.72 16.11
CA HIS A 35 -5.80 13.21 17.49
C HIS A 35 -4.52 13.94 17.97
N TYR A 36 -3.65 14.32 17.03
CA TYR A 36 -2.45 15.10 17.31
C TYR A 36 -2.68 16.58 16.97
N SER A 37 -2.68 17.43 18.00
CA SER A 37 -2.87 18.89 17.84
C SER A 37 -4.12 19.20 16.99
N GLY A 38 -4.07 20.21 16.12
CA GLY A 38 -5.13 20.57 15.18
C GLY A 38 -5.03 19.95 13.78
N GLN A 39 -4.36 18.80 13.63
CA GLN A 39 -4.16 18.20 12.29
C GLN A 39 -5.47 17.79 11.60
N SER A 40 -6.52 17.49 12.35
CA SER A 40 -7.86 17.23 11.80
C SER A 40 -8.43 18.47 11.09
N THR A 41 -8.25 19.68 11.65
CA THR A 41 -8.57 20.96 11.00
C THR A 41 -7.80 21.16 9.70
N GLY A 42 -6.57 20.64 9.63
CA GLY A 42 -5.77 20.61 8.41
C GLY A 42 -6.25 19.62 7.34
N GLY A 43 -7.31 18.84 7.61
CA GLY A 43 -7.92 17.89 6.68
C GLY A 43 -7.54 16.42 6.87
N LEU A 44 -6.80 16.06 7.92
CA LEU A 44 -6.39 14.67 8.17
C LEU A 44 -7.52 13.86 8.87
N LEU A 45 -8.55 13.55 8.09
CA LEU A 45 -9.76 12.83 8.53
C LEU A 45 -10.36 12.01 7.38
N GLY A 46 -11.23 11.05 7.70
CA GLY A 46 -11.97 10.26 6.72
C GLY A 46 -13.07 9.39 7.35
N PRO A 47 -14.01 8.87 6.55
CA PRO A 47 -15.14 8.12 7.09
C PRO A 47 -14.77 6.68 7.44
N ILE A 48 -15.46 6.11 8.44
CA ILE A 48 -15.45 4.67 8.73
C ILE A 48 -16.89 4.18 8.64
N VAL A 49 -17.17 3.27 7.71
CA VAL A 49 -18.48 2.62 7.62
C VAL A 49 -18.33 1.15 7.96
N VAL A 50 -19.01 0.71 9.02
CA VAL A 50 -19.10 -0.70 9.36
C VAL A 50 -20.50 -1.19 9.02
N HIS A 51 -20.61 -2.01 7.98
CA HIS A 51 -21.89 -2.53 7.54
C HIS A 51 -22.50 -3.49 8.56
N GLY A 52 -23.81 -3.39 8.75
CA GLY A 52 -24.57 -4.20 9.68
C GLY A 52 -26.07 -3.92 9.59
N PRO A 53 -26.86 -4.40 10.57
CA PRO A 53 -28.30 -4.19 10.60
C PRO A 53 -28.68 -2.71 10.53
N SER A 54 -29.80 -2.44 9.86
CA SER A 54 -30.44 -1.12 9.83
C SER A 54 -31.76 -1.17 10.61
N ALA A 55 -32.17 -0.04 11.19
CA ALA A 55 -33.47 0.06 11.86
C ALA A 55 -34.65 -0.11 10.87
N LEU A 56 -34.43 0.31 9.61
CA LEU A 56 -35.38 0.24 8.52
C LEU A 56 -34.67 -0.15 7.22
N ASP A 57 -35.43 -0.77 6.32
CA ASP A 57 -34.98 -1.06 4.96
C ASP A 57 -34.83 0.23 4.15
N TYR A 58 -33.92 0.19 3.17
CA TYR A 58 -33.67 1.24 2.20
C TYR A 58 -33.22 0.61 0.89
N ASP A 59 -33.31 1.36 -0.20
CA ASP A 59 -32.99 0.87 -1.54
C ASP A 59 -31.53 1.14 -1.93
N ILE A 60 -31.03 2.32 -1.56
CA ILE A 60 -29.70 2.82 -1.98
C ILE A 60 -28.96 3.38 -0.75
N ASP A 61 -27.70 2.98 -0.54
CA ASP A 61 -26.81 3.64 0.41
C ASP A 61 -25.95 4.66 -0.36
N LEU A 62 -26.14 5.95 -0.10
CA LEU A 62 -25.32 7.02 -0.72
C LEU A 62 -23.96 7.18 -0.04
N GLY A 63 -23.76 6.54 1.11
CA GLY A 63 -22.51 6.61 1.86
C GLY A 63 -22.35 7.88 2.71
N PRO A 64 -21.10 8.19 3.11
CA PRO A 64 -20.75 9.32 3.96
C PRO A 64 -21.05 10.70 3.36
N VAL A 65 -21.58 11.59 4.20
CA VAL A 65 -21.77 13.02 3.91
C VAL A 65 -21.11 13.83 5.04
N PHE A 66 -19.91 14.31 4.79
CA PHE A 66 -19.16 15.19 5.69
C PHE A 66 -19.68 16.62 5.63
N LEU A 67 -19.86 17.21 6.80
CA LEU A 67 -20.23 18.60 7.04
C LEU A 67 -19.10 19.23 7.83
N ASN A 68 -18.37 20.16 7.23
CA ASN A 68 -17.18 20.75 7.84
C ASN A 68 -17.24 22.27 7.76
N ASP A 69 -17.00 22.94 8.87
CA ASP A 69 -16.47 24.30 8.80
C ASP A 69 -15.06 24.25 8.17
N TRP A 70 -14.62 25.36 7.59
CA TRP A 70 -13.34 25.42 6.90
C TRP A 70 -12.63 26.72 7.16
N TYR A 71 -11.32 26.62 7.32
CA TYR A 71 -10.41 27.73 7.56
C TYR A 71 -9.40 27.80 6.42
N HIS A 72 -9.13 29.00 5.91
CA HIS A 72 -8.13 29.21 4.85
C HIS A 72 -6.71 29.32 5.41
N LYS A 73 -6.56 29.59 6.72
CA LYS A 73 -5.27 29.60 7.40
C LYS A 73 -4.82 28.17 7.73
N ASP A 74 -3.50 27.99 7.76
CA ASP A 74 -2.89 26.75 8.24
C ASP A 74 -3.28 26.49 9.71
N TYR A 75 -3.51 25.22 10.05
CA TYR A 75 -4.02 24.86 11.37
C TYR A 75 -3.07 25.27 12.50
N LEU A 76 -1.74 25.26 12.30
CA LEU A 76 -0.79 25.69 13.33
C LEU A 76 -0.97 27.18 13.66
N GLN A 77 -1.24 28.02 12.66
CA GLN A 77 -1.50 29.44 12.86
C GLN A 77 -2.82 29.69 13.58
N LEU A 78 -3.83 28.87 13.32
CA LEU A 78 -5.10 28.93 14.04
C LEU A 78 -4.90 28.57 15.51
N ILE A 79 -4.19 27.46 15.79
CA ILE A 79 -3.86 27.06 17.15
C ILE A 79 -3.08 28.16 17.86
N ASP A 80 -1.96 28.62 17.31
CA ASP A 80 -1.13 29.69 17.91
C ASP A 80 -1.94 30.94 18.28
N GLY A 81 -2.96 31.28 17.49
CA GLY A 81 -3.88 32.38 17.77
C GLY A 81 -4.88 32.06 18.90
N VAL A 82 -5.53 30.90 18.81
CA VAL A 82 -6.56 30.43 19.76
C VAL A 82 -6.01 30.33 21.18
N VAL A 83 -4.87 29.66 21.31
CA VAL A 83 -4.24 29.38 22.60
C VAL A 83 -3.19 30.44 22.98
N GLY A 84 -3.03 31.45 22.13
CA GLY A 84 -2.08 32.55 22.28
C GLY A 84 -2.49 33.62 23.27
N THR A 85 -1.73 34.71 23.30
CA THR A 85 -1.94 35.82 24.24
C THR A 85 -2.80 36.97 23.68
N ASP A 86 -3.20 36.91 22.41
CA ASP A 86 -3.99 37.96 21.74
C ASP A 86 -5.51 37.66 21.86
N PRO A 87 -6.26 38.44 22.65
CA PRO A 87 -7.70 38.23 22.83
C PRO A 87 -8.53 38.29 21.56
N SER A 88 -8.04 38.96 20.51
CA SER A 88 -8.76 39.08 19.25
C SER A 88 -8.73 37.80 18.41
N LEU A 89 -7.85 36.86 18.76
CA LEU A 89 -7.62 35.61 18.00
C LEU A 89 -8.11 34.35 18.71
N TRP A 90 -8.60 34.46 19.95
CA TRP A 90 -9.08 33.30 20.75
C TRP A 90 -10.29 32.58 20.15
N HIS A 91 -11.10 33.29 19.36
CA HIS A 91 -12.30 32.74 18.73
C HIS A 91 -12.28 32.97 17.22
N PRO A 92 -11.48 32.20 16.47
CA PRO A 92 -11.38 32.36 15.03
C PRO A 92 -12.67 31.91 14.36
N LYS A 93 -13.27 32.81 13.58
CA LYS A 93 -14.41 32.45 12.72
C LYS A 93 -13.93 31.55 11.60
N ALA A 94 -14.68 30.50 11.31
CA ALA A 94 -14.46 29.73 10.09
C ALA A 94 -14.65 30.64 8.88
N ASP A 95 -13.82 30.46 7.86
CA ASP A 95 -13.93 31.24 6.63
C ASP A 95 -15.14 30.75 5.83
N ASN A 96 -15.27 29.43 5.68
CA ASN A 96 -16.29 28.81 4.85
C ASN A 96 -16.96 27.63 5.58
N ASN A 97 -18.00 27.07 4.95
CA ASN A 97 -18.65 25.83 5.36
C ASN A 97 -18.78 24.92 4.13
N MET A 98 -18.65 23.60 4.29
CA MET A 98 -18.53 22.67 3.18
C MET A 98 -19.37 21.41 3.37
N ILE A 99 -19.85 20.87 2.25
CA ILE A 99 -20.45 19.53 2.18
C ILE A 99 -19.54 18.67 1.29
N ASN A 100 -19.06 17.53 1.81
CA ASN A 100 -18.08 16.65 1.16
C ASN A 100 -16.87 17.42 0.57
N GLY A 101 -16.34 18.36 1.34
CA GLY A 101 -15.13 19.12 0.96
C GLY A 101 -15.34 20.18 -0.13
N LYS A 102 -16.58 20.49 -0.52
CA LYS A 102 -16.87 21.47 -1.58
C LYS A 102 -17.85 22.55 -1.10
N MET A 103 -17.51 23.81 -1.42
CA MET A 103 -18.42 24.95 -1.42
C MET A 103 -17.75 26.15 -2.10
N ASP A 104 -18.47 26.84 -2.99
CA ASP A 104 -18.03 28.12 -3.56
C ASP A 104 -17.84 29.17 -2.45
N TYR A 105 -16.74 29.92 -2.47
CA TYR A 105 -16.50 31.02 -1.53
C TYR A 105 -16.80 32.39 -2.16
N ASP A 106 -17.47 33.28 -1.41
CA ASP A 106 -17.71 34.65 -1.82
C ASP A 106 -16.45 35.50 -1.59
N CYS A 107 -15.67 35.67 -2.66
CA CYS A 107 -14.45 36.47 -2.64
C CYS A 107 -14.66 37.95 -2.27
N SER A 108 -15.89 38.46 -2.26
CA SER A 108 -16.16 39.82 -1.76
C SER A 108 -15.99 39.95 -0.24
N LEU A 109 -15.99 38.82 0.50
CA LEU A 109 -15.72 38.77 1.93
C LEU A 109 -14.22 38.91 2.25
N VAL A 110 -13.34 38.75 1.27
CA VAL A 110 -11.89 38.92 1.45
C VAL A 110 -11.52 40.40 1.46
N THR A 111 -11.05 40.88 2.61
CA THR A 111 -10.79 42.31 2.84
C THR A 111 -9.32 42.64 3.09
N ASP A 112 -8.46 41.63 3.25
CA ASP A 112 -7.04 41.76 3.60
C ASP A 112 -6.10 41.70 2.38
N GLY A 113 -6.65 41.54 1.17
CA GLY A 113 -5.88 41.45 -0.08
C GLY A 113 -5.40 40.05 -0.43
N THR A 114 -5.81 39.02 0.31
CA THR A 114 -5.52 37.61 -0.02
C THR A 114 -6.12 37.25 -1.38
N PRO A 115 -5.38 36.55 -2.27
CA PRO A 115 -5.93 36.10 -3.55
C PRO A 115 -7.13 35.18 -3.34
N CYS A 116 -8.23 35.45 -4.05
CA CYS A 116 -9.43 34.63 -3.99
C CYS A 116 -10.01 34.41 -5.39
N VAL A 117 -10.33 33.15 -5.69
CA VAL A 117 -10.98 32.73 -6.93
C VAL A 117 -12.19 31.88 -6.55
N SER A 118 -13.37 32.22 -7.08
CA SER A 118 -14.59 31.47 -6.83
C SER A 118 -14.74 30.36 -7.89
N ASN A 119 -14.08 29.22 -7.67
CA ASN A 119 -14.04 28.08 -8.60
C ASN A 119 -14.13 26.69 -7.95
N ALA A 120 -14.39 26.58 -6.65
CA ALA A 120 -14.41 25.30 -5.93
C ALA A 120 -15.55 24.35 -6.37
N GLY A 121 -16.67 24.91 -6.84
CA GLY A 121 -17.84 24.14 -7.23
C GLY A 121 -18.63 23.60 -6.03
N LEU A 122 -19.65 22.79 -6.32
CA LEU A 122 -20.55 22.22 -5.31
C LEU A 122 -20.48 20.70 -5.36
N ALA A 123 -20.67 20.05 -4.22
CA ALA A 123 -20.93 18.61 -4.20
C ALA A 123 -22.27 18.31 -4.88
N THR A 124 -22.36 17.18 -5.58
CA THR A 124 -23.56 16.74 -6.29
C THR A 124 -23.94 15.32 -5.87
N PHE A 125 -25.24 15.06 -5.77
CA PHE A 125 -25.80 13.77 -5.38
C PHE A 125 -26.91 13.37 -6.34
N SER A 126 -27.01 12.09 -6.65
CA SER A 126 -28.05 11.55 -7.53
C SER A 126 -29.12 10.81 -6.73
N PHE A 127 -30.38 11.19 -6.90
CA PHE A 127 -31.53 10.53 -6.28
C PHE A 127 -32.36 9.79 -7.33
N THR A 128 -32.61 8.50 -7.11
CA THR A 128 -33.54 7.74 -7.95
C THR A 128 -34.96 7.93 -7.48
N LYS A 129 -35.83 8.44 -8.36
CA LYS A 129 -37.22 8.73 -8.02
C LYS A 129 -37.93 7.49 -7.46
N GLY A 130 -38.56 7.67 -6.30
CA GLY A 130 -39.31 6.62 -5.59
C GLY A 130 -38.45 5.71 -4.73
N ALA A 131 -37.12 5.75 -4.86
CA ALA A 131 -36.21 4.99 -4.01
C ALA A 131 -35.96 5.71 -2.67
N THR A 132 -35.68 4.94 -1.63
CA THR A 132 -35.26 5.40 -0.31
C THR A 132 -33.75 5.31 -0.18
N HIS A 133 -33.11 6.44 0.09
CA HIS A 133 -31.67 6.58 0.14
C HIS A 133 -31.20 6.72 1.59
N ARG A 134 -30.16 5.99 1.98
CA ARG A 134 -29.46 6.18 3.25
C ARG A 134 -28.31 7.17 3.06
N LEU A 135 -28.28 8.21 3.90
CA LEU A 135 -27.17 9.15 3.98
C LEU A 135 -26.55 9.04 5.37
N ARG A 136 -25.22 9.05 5.44
CA ARG A 136 -24.44 8.89 6.67
C ARG A 136 -23.80 10.21 7.03
N LEU A 137 -24.52 11.05 7.77
CA LEU A 137 -24.10 12.42 8.06
C LEU A 137 -23.00 12.40 9.13
N ILE A 138 -21.93 13.16 8.91
CA ILE A 138 -20.79 13.28 9.82
C ILE A 138 -20.43 14.76 9.94
N ASN A 139 -20.46 15.31 11.15
CA ASN A 139 -19.81 16.60 11.38
C ASN A 139 -18.34 16.35 11.74
N GLY A 140 -17.46 16.50 10.76
CA GLY A 140 -16.00 16.36 10.91
C GLY A 140 -15.28 17.71 11.02
N GLY A 141 -16.02 18.79 11.27
CA GLY A 141 -15.49 20.13 11.41
C GLY A 141 -14.60 20.30 12.64
N SER A 142 -14.08 21.52 12.81
CA SER A 142 -13.13 21.87 13.85
C SER A 142 -13.80 22.45 15.09
N ALA A 143 -14.88 23.22 14.94
CA ALA A 143 -15.54 23.86 16.08
C ALA A 143 -17.05 24.11 15.91
N SER A 144 -17.55 24.27 14.67
CA SER A 144 -18.92 24.69 14.43
C SER A 144 -19.95 23.55 14.41
N LEU A 145 -21.09 23.81 15.04
CA LEU A 145 -22.28 22.96 14.94
C LEU A 145 -22.98 23.16 13.58
N GLN A 146 -23.49 22.06 13.01
CA GLN A 146 -24.11 22.03 11.69
C GLN A 146 -25.60 21.71 11.77
N HIS A 147 -26.41 22.51 11.08
CA HIS A 147 -27.80 22.20 10.78
C HIS A 147 -27.94 21.71 9.34
N PHE A 148 -28.21 20.42 9.18
CA PHE A 148 -28.34 19.76 7.89
C PHE A 148 -29.81 19.61 7.47
N SER A 149 -30.12 19.88 6.20
CA SER A 149 -31.44 19.62 5.64
C SER A 149 -31.39 19.39 4.12
N ILE A 150 -32.46 18.80 3.57
CA ILE A 150 -32.65 18.66 2.13
C ILE A 150 -33.99 19.30 1.77
N ASP A 151 -33.97 20.27 0.87
CA ASP A 151 -35.14 21.04 0.47
C ASP A 151 -36.26 20.11 -0.04
N GLY A 152 -37.47 20.29 0.48
CA GLY A 152 -38.63 19.51 0.07
C GLY A 152 -38.66 18.05 0.56
N HIS A 153 -37.66 17.61 1.33
CA HIS A 153 -37.57 16.24 1.84
C HIS A 153 -37.53 16.21 3.37
N GLU A 154 -38.35 15.35 3.96
CA GLU A 154 -38.20 14.94 5.35
C GLU A 154 -37.22 13.77 5.44
N MET A 155 -36.50 13.70 6.54
CA MET A 155 -35.47 12.71 6.81
C MET A 155 -35.91 11.82 7.97
N THR A 156 -35.77 10.51 7.82
CA THR A 156 -36.02 9.56 8.91
C THR A 156 -34.70 9.18 9.55
N VAL A 157 -34.44 9.62 10.77
CA VAL A 157 -33.25 9.25 11.55
C VAL A 157 -33.37 7.79 11.97
N ILE A 158 -32.31 7.00 11.74
CA ILE A 158 -32.28 5.56 12.07
C ILE A 158 -31.13 5.17 13.01
N SER A 159 -30.08 5.98 13.12
CA SER A 159 -29.04 5.82 14.13
C SER A 159 -28.40 7.16 14.48
N ASN A 160 -27.95 7.26 15.74
CA ASN A 160 -27.08 8.33 16.21
C ASN A 160 -25.77 7.69 16.67
N ASP A 161 -24.66 8.17 16.13
CA ASP A 161 -23.34 7.55 16.25
C ASP A 161 -23.41 6.05 15.90
N PHE A 162 -22.76 5.16 16.66
CA PHE A 162 -22.85 3.71 16.45
C PHE A 162 -24.11 3.05 17.04
N VAL A 163 -25.14 3.83 17.41
CA VAL A 163 -26.33 3.32 18.10
C VAL A 163 -27.58 3.50 17.24
N ALA A 164 -28.17 2.37 16.82
CA ALA A 164 -29.47 2.37 16.15
C ALA A 164 -30.58 2.85 17.10
N VAL A 165 -31.46 3.72 16.59
CA VAL A 165 -32.55 4.34 17.35
C VAL A 165 -33.91 3.98 16.76
N GLU A 166 -34.95 4.09 17.57
CA GLU A 166 -36.33 4.06 17.08
C GLU A 166 -36.51 5.15 16.01
N PRO A 167 -36.90 4.79 14.78
CA PRO A 167 -36.94 5.76 13.70
C PRO A 167 -37.87 6.94 13.98
N TYR A 168 -37.37 8.15 13.77
CA TYR A 168 -38.17 9.37 13.87
C TYR A 168 -37.91 10.30 12.69
N GLN A 169 -38.93 11.07 12.31
CA GLN A 169 -38.81 12.02 11.21
C GLN A 169 -38.40 13.40 11.70
N THR A 170 -37.57 14.06 10.91
CA THR A 170 -37.18 15.46 11.09
C THR A 170 -36.95 16.13 9.74
N LYS A 171 -37.02 17.46 9.72
CA LYS A 171 -36.67 18.29 8.55
C LYS A 171 -35.23 18.79 8.59
N THR A 172 -34.68 18.87 9.81
CA THR A 172 -33.33 19.36 10.07
C THR A 172 -32.67 18.41 11.06
N VAL A 173 -31.45 18.01 10.74
CA VAL A 173 -30.60 17.22 11.64
C VAL A 173 -29.55 18.17 12.21
N THR A 174 -29.40 18.18 13.53
CA THR A 174 -28.42 18.98 14.25
C THR A 174 -27.25 18.10 14.65
N LEU A 175 -26.04 18.44 14.20
CA LEU A 175 -24.82 17.68 14.45
C LEU A 175 -23.75 18.59 15.05
N ALA A 176 -23.38 18.34 16.31
CA ALA A 176 -22.18 18.91 16.89
C ALA A 176 -20.93 18.20 16.35
N VAL A 177 -19.75 18.79 16.50
CA VAL A 177 -18.49 18.21 16.01
C VAL A 177 -18.29 16.79 16.56
N GLY A 178 -17.92 15.85 15.69
CA GLY A 178 -17.73 14.43 16.01
C GLY A 178 -19.00 13.58 16.05
N GLN A 179 -20.19 14.19 16.00
CA GLN A 179 -21.45 13.45 15.95
C GLN A 179 -21.72 12.88 14.55
N ARG A 180 -22.38 11.72 14.51
CA ARG A 180 -22.90 11.11 13.28
C ARG A 180 -24.38 10.82 13.42
N THR A 181 -25.09 10.91 12.31
CA THR A 181 -26.49 10.49 12.22
C THR A 181 -26.75 9.88 10.85
N ASP A 182 -27.31 8.67 10.85
CA ASP A 182 -27.79 8.06 9.60
C ASP A 182 -29.25 8.42 9.40
N VAL A 183 -29.55 8.89 8.19
CA VAL A 183 -30.91 9.26 7.80
C VAL A 183 -31.34 8.52 6.54
N LEU A 184 -32.64 8.19 6.47
CA LEU A 184 -33.30 7.71 5.28
C LEU A 184 -34.11 8.82 4.63
N VAL A 185 -33.97 8.95 3.31
CA VAL A 185 -34.63 9.99 2.51
C VAL A 185 -35.29 9.34 1.30
N THR A 186 -36.61 9.36 1.27
CA THR A 186 -37.37 8.87 0.11
C THR A 186 -37.45 9.95 -0.95
N ALA A 187 -37.00 9.63 -2.16
CA ALA A 187 -36.96 10.53 -3.30
C ALA A 187 -38.35 10.72 -3.92
N ASN A 188 -39.22 11.48 -3.26
CA ASN A 188 -40.63 11.67 -3.61
C ASN A 188 -40.89 12.86 -4.57
N GLY A 189 -39.84 13.52 -5.06
CA GLY A 189 -39.90 14.62 -6.02
C GLY A 189 -40.26 14.23 -7.46
N ASP A 190 -40.31 15.25 -8.35
CA ASP A 190 -40.40 15.02 -9.80
C ASP A 190 -39.09 14.44 -10.33
N ALA A 191 -39.13 13.59 -11.37
CA ALA A 191 -37.92 13.01 -11.96
C ALA A 191 -37.01 14.08 -12.57
N THR A 192 -37.57 15.23 -12.96
CA THR A 192 -36.83 16.40 -13.46
C THR A 192 -36.38 17.36 -12.35
N GLY A 193 -36.70 17.04 -11.10
CA GLY A 193 -36.46 17.89 -9.94
C GLY A 193 -34.98 17.99 -9.57
N ALA A 194 -34.57 19.19 -9.15
CA ALA A 194 -33.28 19.44 -8.54
C ALA A 194 -33.50 20.18 -7.21
N TYR A 195 -32.84 19.73 -6.15
CA TYR A 195 -33.05 20.22 -4.79
C TYR A 195 -31.72 20.57 -4.12
N TRP A 196 -31.72 21.59 -3.27
CA TRP A 196 -30.58 21.88 -2.42
C TRP A 196 -30.54 20.94 -1.22
N MET A 197 -29.37 20.35 -1.01
CA MET A 197 -28.91 19.88 0.29
C MET A 197 -28.16 21.04 0.95
N ARG A 198 -28.46 21.31 2.21
CA ARG A 198 -27.99 22.49 2.95
C ARG A 198 -27.32 22.06 4.24
N SER A 199 -26.18 22.66 4.53
CA SER A 199 -25.59 22.66 5.87
C SER A 199 -25.37 24.11 6.28
N THR A 200 -25.83 24.48 7.46
CA THR A 200 -25.63 25.83 7.97
C THR A 200 -24.97 25.76 9.34
N VAL A 201 -23.87 26.49 9.50
CA VAL A 201 -23.29 26.75 10.83
C VAL A 201 -24.33 27.49 11.68
N ALA A 202 -24.50 27.08 12.93
CA ALA A 202 -25.43 27.73 13.86
C ALA A 202 -25.11 29.23 14.00
N ASP A 203 -26.14 30.08 13.93
CA ASP A 203 -26.04 31.54 14.09
C ASP A 203 -26.08 31.92 15.58
N ASP A 204 -25.20 31.32 16.38
CA ASP A 204 -25.06 31.56 17.82
C ASP A 204 -23.57 31.59 18.20
N GLU A 205 -23.15 32.65 18.90
CA GLU A 205 -21.77 32.85 19.36
C GLU A 205 -21.28 31.70 20.25
N SER A 206 -22.19 31.03 20.95
CA SER A 206 -21.88 29.94 21.87
C SER A 206 -21.44 28.64 21.19
N CYS A 207 -21.48 28.56 19.85
CA CYS A 207 -21.27 27.32 19.07
C CYS A 207 -20.39 27.53 17.83
N ASN A 208 -19.61 28.60 17.85
CA ASN A 208 -18.64 29.03 16.84
C ASN A 208 -19.21 29.55 15.51
N TRP A 209 -18.68 30.68 15.03
CA TRP A 209 -19.16 31.39 13.84
C TRP A 209 -18.44 31.01 12.55
N SER A 210 -19.08 31.34 11.44
CA SER A 210 -18.48 31.38 10.12
C SER A 210 -18.74 32.71 9.41
N ASN A 211 -17.77 33.20 8.64
CA ASN A 211 -17.93 34.33 7.72
C ASN A 211 -18.91 33.98 6.58
N GLN A 212 -18.90 32.73 6.14
CA GLN A 212 -19.85 32.18 5.17
C GLN A 212 -20.51 30.91 5.72
N PRO A 213 -21.58 31.03 6.54
CA PRO A 213 -22.11 29.91 7.33
C PRO A 213 -22.86 28.85 6.52
N ALA A 214 -23.31 29.18 5.30
CA ALA A 214 -24.11 28.27 4.49
C ALA A 214 -23.24 27.48 3.50
N ALA A 215 -23.43 26.16 3.49
CA ALA A 215 -22.91 25.24 2.50
C ALA A 215 -24.07 24.62 1.70
N LEU A 216 -23.85 24.43 0.41
CA LEU A 216 -24.84 23.89 -0.52
C LEU A 216 -24.26 22.71 -1.31
N ALA A 217 -25.08 21.68 -1.48
CA ALA A 217 -24.85 20.60 -2.43
C ALA A 217 -26.11 20.38 -3.27
N ALA A 218 -25.94 19.99 -4.53
CA ALA A 218 -27.06 19.83 -5.45
C ALA A 218 -27.50 18.35 -5.54
N VAL A 219 -28.78 18.09 -5.27
CA VAL A 219 -29.41 16.79 -5.47
C VAL A 219 -30.13 16.80 -6.80
N TYR A 220 -29.74 15.92 -7.72
CA TYR A 220 -30.33 15.76 -9.05
C TYR A 220 -31.10 14.44 -9.14
N TYR A 221 -32.36 14.52 -9.58
CA TYR A 221 -33.15 13.33 -9.88
C TYR A 221 -32.83 12.78 -11.28
N ASP A 222 -33.31 11.56 -11.57
CA ASP A 222 -32.98 10.77 -12.78
C ASP A 222 -33.02 11.53 -14.12
N ALA A 223 -33.92 12.52 -14.27
CA ALA A 223 -34.12 13.30 -15.49
C ALA A 223 -33.84 14.80 -15.30
N ALA A 224 -33.19 15.20 -14.20
CA ALA A 224 -32.79 16.58 -13.95
C ALA A 224 -31.55 16.96 -14.79
N ASN A 225 -31.41 18.23 -15.14
CA ASN A 225 -30.20 18.71 -15.82
C ASN A 225 -29.11 19.05 -14.79
N PRO A 226 -27.99 18.29 -14.73
CA PRO A 226 -26.94 18.50 -13.72
C PRO A 226 -26.16 19.80 -13.89
N THR A 227 -26.31 20.51 -15.01
CA THR A 227 -25.63 21.79 -15.24
C THR A 227 -26.41 22.99 -14.69
N VAL A 228 -27.66 22.80 -14.26
CA VAL A 228 -28.51 23.87 -13.72
C VAL A 228 -28.52 23.77 -12.20
N LYS A 229 -28.08 24.82 -11.50
CA LYS A 229 -28.14 24.88 -10.03
C LYS A 229 -29.61 24.78 -9.57
N PRO A 230 -29.93 24.00 -8.51
CA PRO A 230 -31.27 23.96 -7.94
C PRO A 230 -31.82 25.36 -7.60
N ASN A 231 -33.15 25.52 -7.67
CA ASN A 231 -33.84 26.75 -7.22
C ASN A 231 -34.86 26.46 -6.12
N SER A 232 -34.72 25.33 -5.43
CA SER A 232 -35.61 24.90 -4.36
C SER A 232 -35.53 25.83 -3.15
N THR A 233 -36.61 25.84 -2.38
CA THR A 233 -36.73 26.64 -1.16
C THR A 233 -36.39 25.80 0.06
N GLY A 234 -35.49 26.33 0.90
CA GLY A 234 -35.15 25.75 2.19
C GLY A 234 -36.35 25.57 3.11
N TRP A 235 -36.28 24.58 3.99
CA TRP A 235 -37.21 24.47 5.10
C TRP A 235 -37.16 25.75 5.94
N PRO A 236 -38.31 26.25 6.44
CA PRO A 236 -38.27 27.33 7.41
C PRO A 236 -37.47 26.84 8.62
N PRO A 237 -36.65 27.71 9.22
CA PRO A 237 -35.92 27.35 10.42
C PRO A 237 -36.88 26.83 11.50
N VAL A 238 -36.52 25.75 12.18
CA VAL A 238 -37.31 25.27 13.31
C VAL A 238 -37.18 26.31 14.42
N ALA A 239 -38.31 26.81 14.93
CA ALA A 239 -38.35 27.92 15.90
C ALA A 239 -37.52 27.68 17.18
N ASN A 240 -37.18 26.43 17.48
CA ASN A 240 -36.36 26.03 18.64
C ASN A 240 -34.92 25.65 18.27
N GLN A 241 -34.55 25.63 16.99
CA GLN A 241 -33.19 25.34 16.50
C GLN A 241 -32.53 26.54 15.82
N GLN A 242 -33.28 27.61 15.53
CA GLN A 242 -32.67 28.82 14.99
C GLN A 242 -31.83 29.50 16.06
N GLY A 243 -30.51 29.44 15.91
CA GLY A 243 -29.56 29.91 16.91
C GLY A 243 -29.58 29.06 18.18
N SER A 244 -29.95 27.77 18.10
CA SER A 244 -29.76 26.83 19.21
C SER A 244 -28.83 25.70 18.79
N CYS A 245 -28.00 25.30 19.74
CA CYS A 245 -27.00 24.26 19.58
C CYS A 245 -27.36 22.99 20.35
N ASP A 246 -28.62 22.92 20.77
CA ASP A 246 -29.16 21.77 21.46
C ASP A 246 -29.23 20.58 20.51
N ASN A 247 -28.85 19.41 21.03
CA ASN A 247 -29.17 18.15 20.39
C ASN A 247 -30.68 17.88 20.41
N ASP A 248 -31.12 16.90 19.62
CA ASP A 248 -32.50 16.40 19.67
C ASP A 248 -32.89 16.01 21.11
N PRO A 249 -34.15 16.25 21.53
CA PRO A 249 -34.58 15.95 22.87
C PRO A 249 -34.26 14.51 23.30
N LEU A 250 -33.74 14.35 24.51
CA LEU A 250 -33.48 13.04 25.11
C LEU A 250 -34.73 12.17 25.25
N THR A 251 -35.93 12.69 24.99
CA THR A 251 -37.19 11.91 24.94
C THR A 251 -37.52 11.38 23.55
N GLN A 252 -36.84 11.83 22.49
CA GLN A 252 -37.03 11.40 21.10
C GLN A 252 -35.98 10.36 20.63
N THR A 253 -34.74 10.45 21.12
CA THR A 253 -33.61 9.60 20.65
C THR A 253 -33.51 8.23 21.34
N ILE A 254 -34.53 7.37 21.18
CA ILE A 254 -34.64 6.09 21.91
C ILE A 254 -33.78 5.00 21.25
N PRO A 255 -32.78 4.38 21.92
CA PRO A 255 -32.05 3.25 21.32
C PRO A 255 -32.94 2.04 21.06
N LEU A 256 -32.80 1.37 19.91
CA LEU A 256 -33.57 0.16 19.58
C LEU A 256 -33.32 -0.99 20.56
N PHE A 257 -32.08 -1.13 21.02
CA PHE A 257 -31.71 -2.11 22.01
C PHE A 257 -31.75 -1.48 23.42
N PRO A 258 -32.74 -1.84 24.26
CA PRO A 258 -32.96 -1.19 25.53
C PRO A 258 -31.93 -1.63 26.58
N ILE A 259 -31.25 -0.65 27.18
CA ILE A 259 -30.34 -0.87 28.30
C ILE A 259 -30.71 0.12 29.40
N PRO A 260 -31.24 -0.33 30.56
CA PRO A 260 -31.63 0.58 31.63
C PRO A 260 -30.43 1.27 32.26
N ALA A 261 -30.63 2.49 32.76
CA ALA A 261 -29.67 3.16 33.60
C ALA A 261 -29.62 2.48 34.97
N ASP A 262 -28.41 2.23 35.48
CA ASP A 262 -28.19 1.88 36.88
C ASP A 262 -28.63 3.05 37.79
N PRO A 263 -29.65 2.87 38.65
CA PRO A 263 -30.07 3.94 39.57
C PRO A 263 -29.07 4.18 40.70
N SER A 264 -28.11 3.29 40.92
CA SER A 264 -27.14 3.34 42.02
C SER A 264 -25.73 3.06 41.51
N PRO A 265 -25.09 4.04 40.82
CA PRO A 265 -23.77 3.84 40.23
C PRO A 265 -22.74 3.52 41.33
N SER A 266 -21.72 2.73 40.98
CA SER A 266 -20.68 2.32 41.93
C SER A 266 -19.78 3.49 42.33
N THR A 267 -19.59 4.44 41.42
CA THR A 267 -18.91 5.71 41.70
C THR A 267 -19.49 6.84 40.83
N THR A 268 -19.35 8.07 41.32
CA THR A 268 -19.72 9.30 40.60
C THR A 268 -18.49 10.21 40.56
N LEU A 269 -18.15 10.71 39.37
CA LEU A 269 -17.17 11.75 39.14
C LEU A 269 -17.90 13.07 38.87
N GLU A 270 -17.42 14.14 39.49
CA GLU A 270 -17.89 15.51 39.25
C GLU A 270 -16.75 16.27 38.55
N LEU A 271 -17.04 16.84 37.39
CA LEU A 271 -16.08 17.52 36.54
C LEU A 271 -16.59 18.93 36.23
N ASP A 272 -15.87 19.94 36.71
CA ASP A 272 -16.16 21.35 36.46
C ASP A 272 -15.35 21.85 35.28
N PHE A 273 -16.02 22.15 34.17
CA PHE A 273 -15.42 22.72 32.96
C PHE A 273 -15.42 24.24 33.07
N GLY A 274 -14.26 24.84 32.89
CA GLY A 274 -14.07 26.28 32.95
C GLY A 274 -12.95 26.74 32.03
N TRP A 275 -12.64 28.02 32.09
CA TRP A 275 -11.61 28.64 31.26
C TRP A 275 -10.82 29.63 32.12
N THR A 276 -9.51 29.69 31.90
CA THR A 276 -8.64 30.62 32.61
C THR A 276 -7.45 31.05 31.76
N GLN A 277 -6.89 32.21 32.08
CA GLN A 277 -5.62 32.66 31.52
C GLN A 277 -4.49 32.25 32.47
N ASN A 278 -3.49 31.53 31.94
CA ASN A 278 -2.36 31.08 32.74
C ASN A 278 -1.37 32.23 33.05
N ALA A 279 -0.35 31.96 33.86
CA ALA A 279 0.63 32.97 34.28
C ALA A 279 1.42 33.62 33.12
N THR A 280 1.51 32.93 31.98
CA THR A 280 2.16 33.44 30.75
C THR A 280 1.23 34.23 29.84
N GLY A 281 -0.06 34.35 30.18
CA GLY A 281 -1.05 35.08 29.40
C GLY A 281 -1.76 34.24 28.33
N HIS A 282 -1.48 32.94 28.26
CA HIS A 282 -2.13 32.01 27.32
C HIS A 282 -3.48 31.55 27.86
N GLN A 283 -4.41 31.26 26.95
CA GLN A 283 -5.71 30.73 27.30
C GLN A 283 -5.67 29.23 27.46
N VAL A 284 -6.41 28.74 28.46
CA VAL A 284 -6.46 27.32 28.80
C VAL A 284 -7.85 26.97 29.30
N TRP A 285 -8.50 26.03 28.63
CA TRP A 285 -9.67 25.31 29.13
C TRP A 285 -9.26 24.38 30.26
N THR A 286 -10.10 24.31 31.28
CA THR A 286 -9.79 23.63 32.54
C THR A 286 -10.88 22.65 32.91
N VAL A 287 -10.46 21.54 33.51
CA VAL A 287 -11.34 20.59 34.21
C VAL A 287 -10.93 20.61 35.67
N ASN A 288 -11.86 20.92 36.57
CA ASN A 288 -11.60 21.08 38.00
C ASN A 288 -10.42 22.05 38.27
N ASP A 289 -10.45 23.21 37.62
CA ASP A 289 -9.43 24.28 37.67
C ASP A 289 -8.04 23.89 37.15
N ARG A 290 -7.95 22.83 36.33
CA ARG A 290 -6.68 22.35 35.74
C ARG A 290 -6.73 22.22 34.23
N GLY A 291 -5.79 22.86 33.56
CA GLY A 291 -5.54 22.63 32.14
C GLY A 291 -4.96 21.25 31.90
N PHE A 292 -5.44 20.56 30.86
CA PHE A 292 -4.86 19.28 30.48
C PHE A 292 -3.48 19.47 29.85
N ARG A 293 -2.49 18.72 30.32
CA ARG A 293 -1.13 18.72 29.81
C ARG A 293 -0.53 17.32 29.80
N GLY A 294 -0.91 16.53 28.80
CA GLY A 294 -0.37 15.19 28.62
C GLY A 294 1.12 15.17 28.28
N ASN A 295 1.83 14.10 28.68
CA ASN A 295 3.20 13.85 28.26
C ASN A 295 3.22 12.89 27.06
N TYR A 296 3.55 13.40 25.87
CA TYR A 296 3.61 12.59 24.65
C TYR A 296 4.64 11.46 24.69
N ASN A 297 5.71 11.60 25.48
CA ASN A 297 6.73 10.57 25.65
C ASN A 297 6.36 9.56 26.75
N ARG A 298 5.32 9.85 27.56
CA ARG A 298 4.85 8.96 28.64
C ARG A 298 3.33 8.83 28.64
N PRO A 299 2.76 8.10 27.68
CA PRO A 299 1.33 7.89 27.61
C PRO A 299 0.80 7.23 28.88
N VAL A 300 -0.37 7.68 29.35
CA VAL A 300 -0.97 7.17 30.59
C VAL A 300 -1.18 5.65 30.57
N LEU A 301 -1.56 5.07 29.42
CA LEU A 301 -1.69 3.63 29.24
C LEU A 301 -0.36 2.88 29.48
N GLN A 302 0.76 3.42 29.00
CA GLN A 302 2.08 2.82 29.22
C GLN A 302 2.45 2.88 30.71
N LEU A 303 2.19 4.01 31.37
CA LEU A 303 2.45 4.18 32.80
C LEU A 303 1.64 3.21 33.66
N ALA A 304 0.41 2.93 33.26
CA ALA A 304 -0.43 1.98 33.98
C ALA A 304 -0.13 0.51 33.67
N ALA A 305 0.50 0.21 32.52
CA ALA A 305 0.84 -1.16 32.11
C ALA A 305 2.20 -1.65 32.64
N GLY A 306 3.12 -0.76 33.04
CA GLY A 306 4.46 -1.13 33.50
C GLY A 306 4.51 -1.74 34.92
N SER A 307 5.48 -2.63 35.17
CA SER A 307 5.70 -3.32 36.46
C SER A 307 6.36 -2.46 37.55
N ASP A 308 6.42 -1.12 37.37
CA ASP A 308 6.93 -0.11 38.31
C ASP A 308 5.97 0.12 39.51
N THR A 309 5.45 -0.99 40.04
CA THR A 309 4.57 -1.14 41.21
C THR A 309 5.25 -0.76 42.54
N ALA A 310 6.49 -0.28 42.50
CA ALA A 310 7.27 0.19 43.64
C ALA A 310 7.19 1.72 43.87
N SER A 311 6.04 2.34 43.62
CA SER A 311 5.64 3.50 44.42
C SER A 311 4.13 3.54 44.59
N SER A 312 3.70 3.23 45.81
CA SER A 312 2.33 3.16 46.32
C SER A 312 1.56 4.48 46.34
N ALA A 313 1.83 5.41 45.44
CA ALA A 313 1.16 6.69 45.34
C ALA A 313 1.48 7.26 43.97
N TYR A 314 0.64 7.01 42.97
CA TYR A 314 0.68 7.80 41.75
C TYR A 314 0.50 9.27 42.15
N ALA A 315 1.59 10.03 42.24
CA ALA A 315 1.53 11.45 41.97
C ALA A 315 1.34 11.54 40.45
N TRP A 316 0.15 11.17 39.97
CA TRP A 316 -0.30 11.60 38.66
C TRP A 316 -0.07 13.10 38.64
N GLU A 317 0.68 13.59 37.65
CA GLU A 317 0.84 15.03 37.54
C GLU A 317 -0.57 15.63 37.49
N PRO A 318 -0.92 16.57 38.39
CA PRO A 318 -2.28 17.09 38.49
C PRO A 318 -2.85 17.56 37.14
N GLU A 319 -1.97 18.03 36.26
CA GLU A 319 -2.27 18.54 34.92
C GLU A 319 -2.61 17.42 33.91
N TRP A 320 -2.37 16.14 34.21
CA TRP A 320 -2.76 15.03 33.33
C TRP A 320 -4.26 14.68 33.43
N ASN A 321 -4.98 15.25 34.40
CA ASN A 321 -6.42 15.02 34.61
C ASN A 321 -6.85 13.54 34.66
N VAL A 322 -6.01 12.68 35.26
CA VAL A 322 -6.30 11.24 35.39
C VAL A 322 -7.22 10.97 36.59
N TYR A 323 -8.34 10.28 36.35
CA TYR A 323 -9.28 9.82 37.36
C TYR A 323 -9.30 8.30 37.44
N ASP A 324 -8.73 7.72 38.50
CA ASP A 324 -8.79 6.29 38.75
C ASP A 324 -10.16 5.92 39.33
N THR A 325 -10.94 5.17 38.55
CA THR A 325 -12.26 4.66 38.95
C THR A 325 -12.22 3.24 39.51
N GLY A 326 -11.03 2.62 39.56
CA GLY A 326 -10.82 1.26 40.05
C GLY A 326 -11.72 0.23 39.38
N ARG A 327 -12.16 -0.77 40.15
CA ARG A 327 -13.04 -1.86 39.67
C ARG A 327 -14.54 -1.55 39.80
N ASN A 328 -14.91 -0.27 39.83
CA ASN A 328 -16.30 0.16 40.00
C ASN A 328 -17.13 -0.25 38.78
N ARG A 329 -18.21 -1.02 38.98
CA ARG A 329 -19.00 -1.62 37.88
C ARG A 329 -19.70 -0.58 36.99
N THR A 330 -20.17 0.50 37.59
CA THR A 330 -20.84 1.60 36.88
C THR A 330 -20.22 2.91 37.32
N VAL A 331 -19.83 3.74 36.35
CA VAL A 331 -19.29 5.08 36.59
C VAL A 331 -20.30 6.09 36.06
N ARG A 332 -20.73 7.01 36.93
CA ARG A 332 -21.49 8.20 36.54
C ARG A 332 -20.54 9.38 36.47
N ILE A 333 -20.65 10.18 35.41
CA ILE A 333 -19.87 11.40 35.25
C ILE A 333 -20.86 12.54 35.12
N VAL A 334 -20.75 13.49 36.04
CA VAL A 334 -21.53 14.73 36.07
C VAL A 334 -20.58 15.84 35.66
N MET A 335 -20.86 16.45 34.52
CA MET A 335 -20.08 17.54 33.96
C MET A 335 -20.86 18.83 34.17
N HIS A 336 -20.23 19.82 34.81
CA HIS A 336 -20.78 21.17 34.96
C HIS A 336 -20.03 22.11 34.04
N ASN A 337 -20.75 22.93 33.29
CA ASN A 337 -20.15 23.91 32.40
C ASN A 337 -20.27 25.30 33.01
N ASN A 338 -19.14 25.86 33.42
CA ASN A 338 -19.05 27.21 33.95
C ASN A 338 -18.72 28.25 32.87
N SER A 339 -18.75 27.86 31.59
CA SER A 339 -18.55 28.75 30.45
C SER A 339 -19.86 29.10 29.74
N SER A 340 -19.80 30.12 28.88
CA SER A 340 -20.90 30.56 28.03
C SER A 340 -20.97 29.82 26.68
N MET A 341 -20.14 28.80 26.47
CA MET A 341 -20.06 28.05 25.21
C MET A 341 -20.64 26.64 25.36
N TYR A 342 -21.16 26.09 24.26
CA TYR A 342 -21.46 24.67 24.17
C TYR A 342 -20.18 23.87 23.94
N HIS A 343 -20.08 22.70 24.55
CA HIS A 343 -18.96 21.78 24.33
C HIS A 343 -19.46 20.40 23.88
N PRO A 344 -19.10 19.94 22.67
CA PRO A 344 -19.40 18.58 22.24
C PRO A 344 -18.48 17.59 22.98
N MET A 345 -18.99 16.97 24.04
CA MET A 345 -18.21 16.06 24.87
C MET A 345 -18.18 14.67 24.26
N HIS A 346 -16.97 14.18 23.93
CA HIS A 346 -16.72 12.84 23.43
C HIS A 346 -16.16 11.93 24.52
N LEU A 347 -16.63 10.68 24.54
CA LEU A 347 -16.12 9.63 25.40
C LEU A 347 -15.50 8.51 24.55
N HIS A 348 -14.18 8.36 24.64
CA HIS A 348 -13.48 7.28 23.97
C HIS A 348 -13.83 5.90 24.57
N GLY A 349 -13.84 4.87 23.72
CA GLY A 349 -14.05 3.48 24.12
C GLY A 349 -15.47 3.09 24.58
N HIS A 350 -16.43 4.03 24.61
CA HIS A 350 -17.76 3.76 25.16
C HIS A 350 -18.90 4.50 24.44
N ASN A 351 -20.00 3.79 24.22
CA ASN A 351 -21.30 4.42 23.99
C ASN A 351 -21.93 4.78 25.35
N ALA A 352 -21.79 6.03 25.77
CA ALA A 352 -22.32 6.54 27.03
C ALA A 352 -23.86 6.57 27.05
N GLN A 353 -24.46 6.21 28.19
CA GLN A 353 -25.87 6.51 28.46
C GLN A 353 -25.99 7.99 28.85
N ILE A 354 -26.75 8.76 28.08
CA ILE A 354 -27.01 10.18 28.35
C ILE A 354 -28.23 10.27 29.28
N LEU A 355 -27.98 10.61 30.54
CA LEU A 355 -29.00 10.58 31.59
C LEU A 355 -29.71 11.93 31.73
N ALA A 356 -28.98 13.04 31.65
CA ALA A 356 -29.54 14.39 31.73
C ALA A 356 -28.64 15.39 31.03
N ALA A 357 -29.22 16.42 30.43
CA ALA A 357 -28.51 17.58 29.92
C ALA A 357 -29.43 18.81 30.05
N GLY A 358 -28.88 19.96 30.44
CA GLY A 358 -29.67 21.18 30.53
C GLY A 358 -28.86 22.43 30.86
N ALA A 359 -29.31 23.58 30.35
CA ALA A 359 -28.63 24.88 30.44
C ALA A 359 -28.96 25.70 31.71
N ASN A 360 -29.67 25.12 32.69
CA ASN A 360 -30.23 25.85 33.83
C ASN A 360 -29.51 25.53 35.16
N GLY A 361 -28.18 25.63 35.17
CA GLY A 361 -27.37 25.34 36.35
C GLY A 361 -27.17 23.84 36.61
N PRO A 362 -26.66 23.49 37.81
CA PRO A 362 -26.21 22.13 38.10
C PRO A 362 -27.35 21.12 38.10
N TRP A 363 -26.99 19.85 37.86
CA TRP A 363 -27.94 18.75 37.91
C TRP A 363 -28.59 18.62 39.30
N ASP A 364 -29.89 18.32 39.35
CA ASP A 364 -30.65 18.24 40.61
C ASP A 364 -30.39 16.96 41.44
N GLY A 365 -29.42 16.13 41.00
CA GLY A 365 -29.01 14.90 41.68
C GLY A 365 -29.92 13.70 41.44
N ARG A 366 -31.04 13.85 40.71
CA ARG A 366 -32.06 12.80 40.58
C ARG A 366 -32.68 12.67 39.18
N THR A 367 -32.64 13.71 38.36
CA THR A 367 -33.30 13.71 37.06
C THR A 367 -32.58 12.76 36.10
N VAL A 368 -33.30 11.76 35.59
CA VAL A 368 -32.81 10.85 34.56
C VAL A 368 -33.87 10.75 33.47
N ALA A 369 -33.52 11.14 32.25
CA ALA A 369 -34.35 10.99 31.07
C ALA A 369 -34.45 9.51 30.68
N ARG A 370 -35.69 9.00 30.59
CA ARG A 370 -36.00 7.61 30.21
C ARG A 370 -35.12 6.58 30.93
N PRO A 371 -35.18 6.45 32.27
CA PRO A 371 -34.26 5.57 33.02
C PRO A 371 -34.30 4.09 32.59
N ALA A 372 -35.40 3.62 31.99
CA ALA A 372 -35.50 2.27 31.44
C ALA A 372 -34.72 2.05 30.13
N ASN A 373 -34.48 3.13 29.37
CA ASN A 373 -33.72 3.13 28.12
C ASN A 373 -33.26 4.57 27.77
N PRO A 374 -32.25 5.11 28.47
CA PRO A 374 -31.70 6.43 28.18
C PRO A 374 -31.14 6.47 26.75
N ALA A 375 -31.02 7.68 26.19
CA ALA A 375 -30.28 7.85 24.94
C ALA A 375 -28.85 7.31 25.11
N ARG A 376 -28.26 6.78 24.04
CA ARG A 376 -26.92 6.19 24.10
C ARG A 376 -26.13 6.54 22.86
N ARG A 377 -24.94 7.10 23.03
CA ARG A 377 -24.05 7.56 21.96
C ARG A 377 -22.66 7.93 22.50
N ASP A 378 -21.73 8.33 21.65
CA ASP A 378 -20.34 8.61 22.07
C ASP A 378 -19.96 10.10 22.09
N VAL A 379 -20.75 10.98 21.47
CA VAL A 379 -20.60 12.44 21.58
C VAL A 379 -21.92 13.13 21.97
N TYR A 380 -21.92 14.02 22.96
CA TYR A 380 -23.12 14.81 23.34
C TYR A 380 -22.78 16.25 23.74
N GLN A 381 -23.64 17.21 23.38
CA GLN A 381 -23.46 18.61 23.75
C GLN A 381 -23.61 18.86 25.26
N LEU A 382 -22.63 19.50 25.86
CA LEU A 382 -22.67 20.09 27.20
C LEU A 382 -23.12 21.55 27.08
N PRO A 383 -24.34 21.89 27.53
CA PRO A 383 -24.88 23.25 27.38
C PRO A 383 -24.13 24.29 28.23
N PRO A 384 -24.13 25.57 27.82
CA PRO A 384 -23.51 26.67 28.56
C PRO A 384 -24.20 26.89 29.90
N ASN A 385 -23.43 27.24 30.93
CA ASN A 385 -23.92 27.45 32.31
C ASN A 385 -24.81 26.30 32.83
N GLY A 386 -24.55 25.09 32.34
CA GLY A 386 -25.43 23.93 32.45
C GLY A 386 -24.70 22.68 32.94
N HIS A 387 -25.32 21.53 32.66
CA HIS A 387 -24.76 20.24 33.00
C HIS A 387 -25.00 19.18 31.91
N LEU A 388 -24.14 18.17 31.91
CA LEU A 388 -24.30 16.91 31.19
C LEU A 388 -24.02 15.75 32.16
N VAL A 389 -24.96 14.81 32.26
CA VAL A 389 -24.81 13.61 33.09
C VAL A 389 -24.78 12.40 32.19
N ILE A 390 -23.66 11.69 32.21
CA ILE A 390 -23.47 10.45 31.48
C ILE A 390 -23.19 9.29 32.42
N GLN A 391 -23.44 8.08 31.93
CA GLN A 391 -23.15 6.87 32.65
C GLN A 391 -22.59 5.80 31.70
N LYS A 392 -21.57 5.08 32.18
CA LYS A 392 -20.98 3.96 31.46
C LYS A 392 -20.83 2.73 32.37
N PRO A 393 -20.90 1.51 31.82
CA PRO A 393 -20.37 0.35 32.50
C PRO A 393 -18.83 0.42 32.55
N SER A 394 -18.23 -0.15 33.59
CA SER A 394 -16.81 -0.49 33.60
C SER A 394 -16.65 -1.86 32.97
N SER A 395 -16.59 -1.88 31.64
CA SER A 395 -16.33 -3.09 30.88
C SER A 395 -14.83 -3.20 30.62
N GLY A 396 -14.10 -3.83 31.55
CA GLY A 396 -12.67 -4.17 31.41
C GLY A 396 -11.70 -3.05 31.79
N ASP A 397 -10.43 -3.44 31.98
CA ASP A 397 -9.31 -2.52 32.21
C ASP A 397 -9.08 -1.70 30.93
N SER A 398 -9.68 -0.51 30.85
CA SER A 398 -9.58 0.38 29.69
C SER A 398 -9.37 1.82 30.11
N PHE A 399 -8.43 2.51 29.46
CA PHE A 399 -8.29 3.97 29.54
C PHE A 399 -9.43 4.62 28.76
N VAL A 400 -10.00 5.66 29.35
CA VAL A 400 -11.17 6.35 28.82
C VAL A 400 -10.85 7.83 28.84
N ASP A 401 -10.71 8.41 27.66
CA ASP A 401 -10.53 9.85 27.50
C ASP A 401 -11.89 10.56 27.40
N VAL A 402 -11.97 11.75 28.00
CA VAL A 402 -13.12 12.64 27.94
C VAL A 402 -12.62 14.00 27.48
N ALA A 403 -12.92 14.33 26.24
CA ALA A 403 -12.48 15.57 25.61
C ALA A 403 -13.66 16.29 24.97
N SER A 404 -13.59 17.61 24.85
CA SER A 404 -14.42 18.31 23.88
C SER A 404 -13.91 17.94 22.48
N THR A 405 -14.76 17.83 21.46
CA THR A 405 -14.29 17.51 20.10
C THR A 405 -13.84 18.75 19.33
N THR A 406 -13.98 19.95 19.90
CA THR A 406 -13.52 21.17 19.25
C THR A 406 -11.99 21.29 19.32
N THR A 407 -11.40 21.69 18.21
CA THR A 407 -9.93 21.64 18.05
C THR A 407 -9.23 22.69 18.93
N ASP A 408 -9.91 23.80 19.22
CA ASP A 408 -9.43 24.86 20.12
C ASP A 408 -9.23 24.34 21.56
N SER A 409 -10.21 23.62 22.10
CA SER A 409 -10.18 23.10 23.47
C SER A 409 -9.24 21.90 23.68
N ASN A 410 -8.92 21.17 22.61
CA ASN A 410 -7.96 20.07 22.63
C ASN A 410 -6.51 20.50 22.34
N ALA A 411 -6.32 21.65 21.68
CA ALA A 411 -5.01 22.16 21.31
C ALA A 411 -4.33 23.00 22.40
N ASP A 412 -5.01 23.26 23.54
CA ASP A 412 -4.48 23.97 24.71
C ASP A 412 -3.24 23.32 25.37
N ALA A 413 -2.82 22.15 24.90
CA ALA A 413 -1.54 21.54 25.25
C ALA A 413 -0.38 22.19 24.47
N ILE A 414 -0.08 23.47 24.71
CA ILE A 414 1.12 24.11 24.13
C ILE A 414 2.39 23.56 24.82
N PRO A 415 3.41 23.15 24.05
CA PRO A 415 4.75 22.88 24.56
C PRO A 415 5.53 24.20 24.75
N GLN A 416 6.17 24.38 25.89
CA GLN A 416 7.32 25.28 26.00
C GLN A 416 8.53 24.51 26.52
N SER A 417 9.61 24.60 25.74
CA SER A 417 10.99 24.35 26.15
C SER A 417 11.34 25.32 27.29
N THR A 418 11.60 24.79 28.48
CA THR A 418 12.10 25.59 29.60
C THR A 418 13.63 25.62 29.57
N ASP A 419 14.19 26.68 29.01
CA ASP A 419 15.51 27.20 29.36
C ASP A 419 15.44 27.69 30.81
N ASP A 420 15.69 26.79 31.75
CA ASP A 420 16.33 27.02 33.06
C ASP A 420 16.18 25.74 33.90
N ALA A 421 16.87 24.68 33.47
CA ALA A 421 17.07 23.48 34.28
C ALA A 421 18.42 23.58 35.03
N PRO A 422 18.49 23.24 36.33
CA PRO A 422 19.77 23.03 37.01
C PRO A 422 20.54 21.90 36.31
N PRO A 423 21.89 21.85 36.38
CA PRO A 423 22.71 21.04 35.47
C PRO A 423 22.27 19.56 35.43
N LYS A 424 21.96 19.08 34.21
CA LYS A 424 21.57 17.70 33.91
C LYS A 424 22.67 16.73 34.37
N LYS A 425 22.30 15.71 35.15
CA LYS A 425 23.22 14.64 35.57
C LYS A 425 23.39 13.63 34.43
N ILE A 426 24.62 13.38 34.00
CA ILE A 426 24.98 12.50 32.86
C ILE A 426 24.73 11.01 33.22
N LYS A 427 23.79 10.33 32.55
CA LYS A 427 23.63 8.86 32.61
C LYS A 427 24.96 8.17 32.24
N GLY A 428 25.35 7.14 33.00
CA GLY A 428 26.60 6.42 32.78
C GLY A 428 27.88 7.04 33.36
N GLY A 429 27.79 8.05 34.23
CA GLY A 429 28.94 8.73 34.85
C GLY A 429 29.64 7.97 36.00
N VAL A 430 29.05 6.90 36.54
CA VAL A 430 29.64 6.10 37.62
C VAL A 430 30.21 4.80 37.07
N ALA A 431 31.51 4.55 37.29
CA ALA A 431 32.27 3.37 36.86
C ALA A 431 31.88 2.05 37.57
N GLU A 432 30.59 1.77 37.70
CA GLU A 432 30.06 0.55 38.32
C GLU A 432 29.17 -0.26 37.38
N ILE A 433 29.06 -1.57 37.64
CA ILE A 433 28.18 -2.50 36.95
C ILE A 433 26.91 -2.71 37.77
N ARG A 434 25.76 -2.51 37.17
CA ARG A 434 24.49 -3.02 37.71
C ARG A 434 24.22 -4.41 37.14
N THR A 435 24.03 -5.41 38.00
CA THR A 435 23.62 -6.76 37.57
C THR A 435 22.14 -6.97 37.87
N LEU A 436 21.39 -7.42 36.88
CA LEU A 436 20.00 -7.86 36.99
C LEU A 436 19.95 -9.37 36.76
N TYR A 437 19.14 -10.09 37.53
CA TYR A 437 19.05 -11.54 37.53
C TYR A 437 17.65 -11.98 37.09
N GLU A 438 17.57 -13.08 36.36
CA GLU A 438 16.30 -13.72 36.00
C GLU A 438 15.46 -14.06 37.26
N GLY A 439 14.21 -13.59 37.23
CA GLY A 439 13.20 -13.78 38.26
C GLY A 439 12.77 -15.24 38.43
N PRO A 440 11.88 -15.51 39.40
CA PRO A 440 11.15 -16.77 39.43
C PRO A 440 10.19 -16.84 38.24
N HIS A 441 10.10 -18.00 37.61
CA HIS A 441 9.12 -18.27 36.56
C HIS A 441 7.73 -18.50 37.18
N ASP A 442 6.70 -17.96 36.55
CA ASP A 442 5.30 -18.25 36.91
C ASP A 442 4.83 -19.62 36.36
N GLU A 443 3.55 -19.95 36.57
CA GLU A 443 2.97 -21.22 36.09
C GLU A 443 2.90 -21.33 34.56
N GLU A 444 3.07 -20.22 33.84
CA GLU A 444 3.07 -20.10 32.39
C GLU A 444 4.49 -19.93 31.80
N ASP A 445 5.53 -20.09 32.64
CA ASP A 445 6.96 -19.95 32.28
C ASP A 445 7.42 -18.51 31.96
N ASN A 446 6.64 -17.48 32.35
CA ASN A 446 7.02 -16.06 32.21
C ASN A 446 7.85 -15.59 33.42
N TRP A 447 8.74 -14.61 33.21
CA TRP A 447 9.59 -14.04 34.24
C TRP A 447 10.08 -12.63 33.90
N GLU A 448 10.45 -11.85 34.92
CA GLU A 448 11.07 -10.52 34.79
C GLU A 448 12.47 -10.47 35.42
N TYR A 449 13.33 -9.57 34.95
CA TYR A 449 14.65 -9.34 35.55
C TYR A 449 14.53 -8.56 36.87
N GLN A 450 15.12 -9.10 37.94
CA GLN A 450 15.13 -8.50 39.28
C GLN A 450 16.54 -8.06 39.70
N ALA A 451 16.63 -7.00 40.50
CA ALA A 451 17.92 -6.50 41.02
C ALA A 451 18.46 -7.36 42.19
N GLU A 452 17.58 -8.09 42.87
CA GLU A 452 17.95 -8.94 43.99
C GLU A 452 18.41 -10.31 43.51
N TYR A 453 19.45 -10.85 44.16
CA TYR A 453 19.94 -12.19 43.83
C TYR A 453 18.86 -13.22 44.19
N PRO A 454 18.47 -14.12 43.26
CA PRO A 454 17.31 -14.98 43.48
C PRO A 454 17.46 -15.85 44.74
N ALA A 455 16.48 -15.73 45.64
CA ALA A 455 16.54 -16.33 46.98
C ALA A 455 16.51 -17.87 46.98
N ASP A 456 16.03 -18.47 45.89
CA ASP A 456 15.93 -19.91 45.68
C ASP A 456 17.26 -20.55 45.25
N LEU A 457 18.28 -19.75 44.92
CA LEU A 457 19.61 -20.24 44.58
C LEU A 457 20.45 -20.51 45.85
N ILE A 458 21.00 -21.71 45.97
CA ILE A 458 21.67 -22.26 47.17
C ILE A 458 22.91 -21.44 47.65
N ARG A 459 23.46 -20.55 46.83
CA ARG A 459 24.64 -19.73 47.17
C ARG A 459 24.21 -18.38 47.74
N LYS A 460 24.85 -17.95 48.84
CA LYS A 460 24.80 -16.56 49.29
C LYS A 460 25.22 -15.65 48.13
N GLY A 461 24.28 -14.81 47.67
CA GLY A 461 24.51 -13.82 46.62
C GLY A 461 25.61 -12.82 46.99
N PRO A 462 26.15 -12.08 46.01
CA PRO A 462 27.03 -10.94 46.27
C PRO A 462 26.34 -9.92 47.17
N ALA A 463 27.11 -9.12 47.92
CA ALA A 463 26.55 -8.07 48.77
C ALA A 463 25.73 -7.10 47.91
N LEU A 464 24.54 -6.72 48.40
CA LEU A 464 23.69 -5.70 47.78
C LEU A 464 24.53 -4.45 47.49
N SER A 465 24.51 -3.99 46.25
CA SER A 465 25.16 -2.73 45.88
C SER A 465 24.61 -1.62 46.77
N LYS A 466 25.50 -0.78 47.31
CA LYS A 466 25.13 0.33 48.21
C LYS A 466 24.53 1.52 47.46
N VAL A 467 24.39 1.41 46.15
CA VAL A 467 24.03 2.52 45.26
C VAL A 467 22.54 2.41 44.86
N PRO A 468 21.77 3.51 44.86
CA PRO A 468 20.34 3.49 44.57
C PRO A 468 19.97 2.94 43.18
N PRO A 469 18.74 2.43 42.97
CA PRO A 469 18.26 1.94 41.67
C PRO A 469 18.30 2.99 40.55
N ASN A 470 18.22 4.27 40.91
CA ASN A 470 18.17 5.42 39.98
C ASN A 470 19.56 6.03 39.71
N ALA A 471 20.65 5.32 40.04
CA ALA A 471 22.00 5.80 39.80
C ALA A 471 22.48 5.58 38.36
N LEU A 472 23.47 6.37 37.95
CA LEU A 472 23.96 6.51 36.57
C LEU A 472 25.10 5.51 36.32
N TYR A 473 24.78 4.20 36.23
CA TYR A 473 25.75 3.12 36.06
C TYR A 473 26.39 3.10 34.67
N SER A 474 27.67 2.76 34.58
CA SER A 474 28.39 2.65 33.30
C SER A 474 27.93 1.46 32.44
N LEU A 475 27.51 0.36 33.07
CA LEU A 475 27.14 -0.91 32.41
C LEU A 475 25.99 -1.59 33.15
N VAL A 476 25.04 -2.18 32.40
CA VAL A 476 23.98 -3.05 32.95
C VAL A 476 24.17 -4.46 32.40
N VAL A 477 24.32 -5.44 33.28
CA VAL A 477 24.47 -6.86 32.94
C VAL A 477 23.20 -7.60 33.34
N ARG A 478 22.59 -8.30 32.40
CA ARG A 478 21.44 -9.18 32.64
C ARG A 478 21.92 -10.62 32.68
N GLU A 479 21.65 -11.36 33.75
CA GLU A 479 22.01 -12.77 33.92
C GLU A 479 20.77 -13.67 33.96
N GLU A 480 20.82 -14.76 33.21
CA GLU A 480 19.77 -15.79 33.10
C GLU A 480 20.17 -17.09 33.80
N ARG A 481 19.16 -17.88 34.21
CA ARG A 481 19.36 -19.16 34.89
C ARG A 481 19.84 -20.21 33.90
N THR A 482 20.81 -21.01 34.34
CA THR A 482 21.41 -22.06 33.50
C THR A 482 20.84 -23.46 33.76
N GLY A 483 20.06 -23.61 34.84
CA GLY A 483 19.63 -24.92 35.37
C GLY A 483 20.76 -25.76 35.99
N LEU A 484 22.02 -25.28 36.00
CA LEU A 484 23.17 -26.02 36.52
C LEU A 484 23.47 -25.65 37.97
N ARG A 485 23.46 -26.62 38.88
CA ARG A 485 23.80 -26.40 40.31
C ARG A 485 25.19 -25.79 40.53
N SER A 486 26.16 -26.09 39.68
CA SER A 486 27.54 -25.61 39.80
C SER A 486 27.74 -24.17 39.33
N LYS A 487 26.87 -23.67 38.45
CA LYS A 487 26.93 -22.30 37.89
C LYS A 487 25.53 -21.83 37.54
N PRO A 488 24.72 -21.43 38.55
CA PRO A 488 23.28 -21.27 38.40
C PRO A 488 22.86 -20.13 37.48
N LEU A 489 23.72 -19.14 37.26
CA LEU A 489 23.46 -17.97 36.42
C LEU A 489 24.56 -17.79 35.35
N ARG A 490 24.20 -17.21 34.22
CA ARG A 490 25.13 -16.77 33.16
C ARG A 490 24.67 -15.44 32.56
N PRO A 491 25.58 -14.59 32.07
CA PRO A 491 25.18 -13.40 31.32
C PRO A 491 24.31 -13.76 30.10
N ALA A 492 23.19 -13.08 29.97
CA ALA A 492 22.29 -13.09 28.82
C ALA A 492 22.60 -11.90 27.89
N SER A 493 22.78 -10.71 28.46
CA SER A 493 23.16 -9.50 27.73
C SER A 493 23.92 -8.48 28.57
N VAL A 494 24.63 -7.58 27.90
CA VAL A 494 25.37 -6.45 28.48
C VAL A 494 24.98 -5.18 27.75
N THR A 495 24.32 -4.25 28.44
CA THR A 495 23.93 -2.93 27.93
C THR A 495 24.99 -1.90 28.33
N VAL A 496 25.48 -1.12 27.37
CA VAL A 496 26.53 -0.11 27.58
C VAL A 496 25.91 1.28 27.72
N GLN A 497 25.99 1.85 28.92
CA GLN A 497 25.48 3.20 29.22
C GLN A 497 26.60 4.25 29.27
N SER A 498 27.86 3.83 29.37
CA SER A 498 29.01 4.73 29.47
C SER A 498 29.26 5.52 28.16
N PRO A 499 29.30 6.87 28.23
CA PRO A 499 29.64 7.69 27.07
C PRO A 499 31.07 7.45 26.55
N HIS A 500 32.03 7.16 27.43
CA HIS A 500 33.41 6.82 27.04
C HIS A 500 33.51 5.51 26.24
N VAL A 501 32.78 4.47 26.68
CA VAL A 501 32.76 3.18 25.97
C VAL A 501 32.02 3.32 24.64
N LYS A 502 30.86 4.02 24.63
CA LYS A 502 30.09 4.31 23.41
C LYS A 502 30.94 5.01 22.35
N ARG A 503 31.73 6.04 22.73
CA ARG A 503 32.60 6.78 21.81
C ARG A 503 33.65 5.88 21.13
N VAL A 504 34.28 4.97 21.88
CA VAL A 504 35.26 4.03 21.31
C VAL A 504 34.58 3.03 20.40
N LEU A 505 33.46 2.44 20.81
CA LEU A 505 32.70 1.49 19.99
C LEU A 505 32.21 2.14 18.68
N ALA A 506 31.74 3.39 18.76
CA ALA A 506 31.33 4.16 17.59
C ALA A 506 32.45 4.30 16.56
N THR A 507 33.67 4.65 16.98
CA THR A 507 34.83 4.71 16.07
C THR A 507 35.16 3.35 15.48
N LEU A 508 35.13 2.29 16.29
CA LEU A 508 35.47 0.94 15.84
C LEU A 508 34.45 0.35 14.86
N PHE A 509 33.19 0.77 14.95
CA PHE A 509 32.10 0.32 14.09
C PHE A 509 31.78 1.30 12.94
N ALA A 510 32.49 2.43 12.82
CA ALA A 510 32.29 3.40 11.75
C ALA A 510 32.49 2.77 10.36
N ASP A 511 33.59 2.02 10.18
CA ASP A 511 33.91 1.31 8.93
C ASP A 511 33.24 -0.06 8.81
N TYR A 512 32.54 -0.50 9.85
CA TYR A 512 32.00 -1.85 9.95
C TYR A 512 30.55 -1.88 9.44
N HIS A 513 30.34 -2.34 8.20
CA HIS A 513 29.03 -2.42 7.53
C HIS A 513 27.97 -3.31 8.22
N ASN A 514 28.26 -3.88 9.40
CA ASN A 514 27.49 -4.97 10.02
C ASN A 514 26.73 -4.63 11.30
N VAL A 515 26.49 -3.37 11.62
CA VAL A 515 25.81 -3.06 12.89
C VAL A 515 24.69 -2.06 12.72
N GLY A 516 23.66 -2.46 11.96
CA GLY A 516 22.42 -1.69 11.87
C GLY A 516 21.72 -1.50 13.22
N GLU A 517 21.89 -2.43 14.17
CA GLU A 517 21.24 -2.36 15.49
C GLU A 517 21.98 -1.46 16.49
N MET A 518 23.31 -1.49 16.60
CA MET A 518 24.04 -0.60 17.53
C MET A 518 24.06 0.87 17.09
N ARG A 519 23.80 1.15 15.81
CA ARG A 519 23.81 2.52 15.27
C ARG A 519 22.56 3.33 15.61
N ARG A 520 21.51 2.66 16.09
CA ARG A 520 20.20 3.25 16.47
C ARG A 520 19.90 3.16 17.97
N LEU A 521 20.70 2.42 18.73
CA LEU A 521 20.50 2.24 20.16
C LEU A 521 21.25 3.32 20.93
N ARG A 522 20.50 4.11 21.69
CA ARG A 522 21.09 5.08 22.61
C ARG A 522 22.01 4.39 23.64
N ASN A 523 21.69 3.14 24.03
CA ASN A 523 22.54 2.23 24.83
C ASN A 523 22.78 0.89 24.11
N PRO A 524 23.96 0.62 23.51
CA PRO A 524 24.17 -0.61 22.75
C PRO A 524 24.17 -1.87 23.63
N VAL A 525 23.47 -2.92 23.18
CA VAL A 525 23.32 -4.21 23.88
C VAL A 525 24.09 -5.32 23.18
N PHE A 526 24.88 -6.07 23.96
CA PHE A 526 25.70 -7.17 23.48
C PHE A 526 25.31 -8.49 24.16
N ALA A 527 25.10 -9.55 23.38
CA ALA A 527 24.77 -10.87 23.91
C ALA A 527 25.94 -11.87 23.72
N PRO A 528 26.24 -12.75 24.70
CA PRO A 528 27.28 -13.76 24.53
C PRO A 528 27.03 -14.68 23.31
N PRO A 529 28.07 -15.06 22.56
CA PRO A 529 29.49 -14.87 22.83
C PRO A 529 30.07 -13.53 22.34
N PHE A 530 29.23 -12.50 22.15
CA PHE A 530 29.59 -11.16 21.70
C PHE A 530 30.19 -11.16 20.29
N ARG A 531 29.38 -11.63 19.34
CA ARG A 531 29.80 -11.90 17.95
C ARG A 531 30.20 -10.63 17.21
N GLU A 532 29.53 -9.54 17.55
CA GLU A 532 29.69 -8.22 16.98
C GLU A 532 31.08 -7.64 17.31
N LEU A 533 31.60 -7.98 18.50
CA LEU A 533 32.94 -7.60 18.92
C LEU A 533 34.04 -8.47 18.29
N TYR A 534 33.70 -9.55 17.58
CA TYR A 534 34.68 -10.52 17.08
C TYR A 534 35.77 -9.85 16.25
N ASP A 535 35.42 -9.11 15.20
CA ASP A 535 36.40 -8.54 14.26
C ASP A 535 37.10 -7.29 14.79
N VAL A 536 36.37 -6.45 15.54
CA VAL A 536 36.90 -5.21 16.13
C VAL A 536 37.71 -5.42 17.41
N TRP A 537 37.72 -6.65 17.96
CA TRP A 537 38.36 -6.96 19.24
C TRP A 537 39.81 -6.48 19.38
N PRO A 538 40.72 -6.67 18.40
CA PRO A 538 42.10 -6.22 18.54
C PRO A 538 42.23 -4.69 18.65
N ALA A 539 41.42 -3.96 17.88
CA ALA A 539 41.42 -2.50 17.91
C ALA A 539 40.76 -1.97 19.20
N PHE A 540 39.79 -2.70 19.76
CA PHE A 540 39.24 -2.41 21.08
C PHE A 540 40.27 -2.61 22.20
N GLU A 541 41.05 -3.71 22.19
CA GLU A 541 42.14 -3.93 23.17
C GLU A 541 43.19 -2.82 23.10
N GLU A 542 43.56 -2.37 21.90
CA GLU A 542 44.49 -1.24 21.71
C GLU A 542 43.93 0.08 22.27
N ALA A 543 42.63 0.34 22.11
CA ALA A 543 41.97 1.53 22.66
C ALA A 543 41.96 1.52 24.20
N VAL A 544 41.75 0.35 24.82
CA VAL A 544 41.83 0.18 26.29
C VAL A 544 43.25 0.47 26.79
N ASP A 545 44.26 -0.12 26.15
CA ASP A 545 45.66 0.09 26.53
C ASP A 545 46.11 1.55 26.33
N ALA A 546 45.61 2.22 25.29
CA ALA A 546 45.89 3.64 25.04
C ALA A 546 45.27 4.55 26.11
N ALA A 547 44.08 4.23 26.61
CA ALA A 547 43.42 4.97 27.69
C ALA A 547 44.16 4.81 29.02
N GLU A 548 44.62 3.60 29.36
CA GLU A 548 45.40 3.34 30.59
C GLU A 548 46.77 4.03 30.56
N ARG A 549 47.46 4.07 29.41
CA ARG A 549 48.72 4.85 29.28
C ARG A 549 48.51 6.33 29.53
N LYS A 550 47.44 6.92 28.97
CA LYS A 550 47.10 8.34 29.19
C LYS A 550 46.82 8.65 30.67
N ARG A 551 46.25 7.69 31.41
CA ARG A 551 45.98 7.81 32.85
C ARG A 551 47.27 7.84 33.69
N GLU A 552 48.33 7.16 33.28
CA GLU A 552 49.61 7.09 34.02
C GLU A 552 50.52 8.31 33.81
N GLU A 553 50.30 9.13 32.78
CA GLU A 553 51.25 10.17 32.33
C GLU A 553 51.09 11.59 32.95
N ARG A 554 50.02 11.97 33.69
CA ARG A 554 49.86 13.34 34.30
C ARG A 554 48.76 13.49 35.39
N GLY A 555 48.81 14.61 36.15
CA GLY A 555 48.14 14.81 37.46
C GLY A 555 46.97 15.81 37.59
N ASP A 556 46.22 15.61 38.68
CA ASP A 556 45.19 16.39 39.44
C ASP A 556 44.23 17.41 38.76
N GLY A 557 44.19 17.54 37.43
CA GLY A 557 43.37 18.56 36.75
C GLY A 557 42.35 18.12 35.70
N GLU A 558 42.35 16.86 35.25
CA GLU A 558 41.41 16.35 34.21
C GLU A 558 40.73 15.06 34.70
N GLU A 559 39.61 15.18 35.43
CA GLU A 559 38.83 14.02 35.92
C GLU A 559 38.31 13.10 34.80
N ASP A 560 38.16 13.60 33.56
CA ASP A 560 37.54 12.90 32.43
C ASP A 560 38.40 11.74 31.85
N ALA A 561 39.73 11.89 31.85
CA ALA A 561 40.63 10.87 31.28
C ALA A 561 40.79 9.64 32.19
N ALA A 562 40.78 9.83 33.51
CA ALA A 562 40.82 8.76 34.47
C ALA A 562 39.50 7.95 34.46
N ALA A 563 38.36 8.63 34.35
CA ALA A 563 37.04 8.01 34.21
C ALA A 563 36.93 7.18 32.93
N ALA A 564 37.42 7.70 31.79
CA ALA A 564 37.41 6.97 30.52
C ALA A 564 38.18 5.64 30.56
N ALA A 565 39.38 5.62 31.15
CA ALA A 565 40.18 4.41 31.30
C ALA A 565 39.49 3.37 32.20
N GLU A 566 38.89 3.80 33.30
CA GLU A 566 38.17 2.93 34.23
C GLU A 566 36.94 2.28 33.58
N HIS A 567 36.15 3.05 32.84
CA HIS A 567 34.95 2.56 32.16
C HIS A 567 35.29 1.55 31.03
N LEU A 568 36.34 1.81 30.24
CA LEU A 568 36.81 0.91 29.19
C LEU A 568 37.34 -0.41 29.76
N ARG A 569 38.10 -0.34 30.87
CA ARG A 569 38.61 -1.53 31.57
C ARG A 569 37.47 -2.40 32.10
N LEU A 570 36.42 -1.77 32.63
CA LEU A 570 35.23 -2.46 33.15
C LEU A 570 34.52 -3.25 32.06
N PHE A 571 34.22 -2.63 30.91
CA PHE A 571 33.61 -3.31 29.76
C PHE A 571 34.50 -4.42 29.21
N HIS A 572 35.80 -4.15 29.03
CA HIS A 572 36.77 -5.17 28.59
C HIS A 572 36.76 -6.41 29.51
N SER A 573 36.74 -6.21 30.83
CA SER A 573 36.77 -7.33 31.79
C SER A 573 35.56 -8.26 31.69
N LEU A 574 34.39 -7.74 31.27
CA LEU A 574 33.15 -8.51 31.11
C LEU A 574 33.17 -9.39 29.86
N VAL A 575 33.54 -8.83 28.71
CA VAL A 575 33.36 -9.49 27.41
C VAL A 575 34.61 -10.24 26.93
N ALA A 576 35.81 -9.90 27.42
CA ALA A 576 37.08 -10.38 26.87
C ALA A 576 37.23 -11.90 26.85
N ARG A 577 36.77 -12.58 27.91
CA ARG A 577 36.90 -14.05 27.98
C ARG A 577 36.16 -14.74 26.83
N ASP A 578 34.94 -14.29 26.54
CA ASP A 578 34.06 -14.98 25.62
C ASP A 578 34.41 -14.63 24.16
N VAL A 579 34.79 -13.37 23.88
CA VAL A 579 35.33 -12.97 22.57
C VAL A 579 36.66 -13.67 22.27
N ARG A 580 37.61 -13.71 23.23
CA ARG A 580 38.89 -14.44 23.05
C ARG A 580 38.66 -15.93 22.82
N ARG A 581 37.69 -16.54 23.51
CA ARG A 581 37.32 -17.95 23.29
C ARG A 581 36.74 -18.18 21.90
N LEU A 582 35.92 -17.25 21.39
CA LEU A 582 35.34 -17.33 20.05
C LEU A 582 36.43 -17.19 18.98
N ARG A 583 37.32 -16.19 19.10
CA ARG A 583 38.50 -16.00 18.22
C ARG A 583 39.45 -17.18 18.25
N ALA A 584 39.76 -17.74 19.43
CA ALA A 584 40.62 -18.92 19.54
C ALA A 584 40.04 -20.16 18.84
N LYS A 585 38.71 -20.27 18.70
CA LYS A 585 38.05 -21.34 17.94
C LYS A 585 38.14 -21.13 16.42
N GLN A 586 37.93 -19.90 15.94
CA GLN A 586 37.79 -19.62 14.51
C GLN A 586 39.12 -19.30 13.81
N LEU A 587 40.02 -18.53 14.44
CA LEU A 587 41.29 -18.11 13.81
C LEU A 587 42.15 -19.26 13.25
N PRO A 588 42.26 -20.45 13.89
CA PRO A 588 42.98 -21.57 13.32
C PRO A 588 42.32 -22.16 12.05
N LEU A 589 41.01 -21.98 11.91
CA LEU A 589 40.20 -22.52 10.80
C LEU A 589 40.18 -21.59 9.58
N ASP A 590 40.37 -20.28 9.77
CA ASP A 590 40.36 -19.28 8.69
C ASP A 590 41.40 -19.56 7.61
N ARG A 591 42.60 -20.02 8.01
CA ARG A 591 43.66 -20.43 7.06
C ARG A 591 43.25 -21.59 6.15
N GLN A 592 42.26 -22.37 6.55
CA GLN A 592 41.72 -23.50 5.79
C GLN A 592 40.36 -23.16 5.16
N GLN A 593 39.89 -21.91 5.26
CA GLN A 593 38.55 -21.48 4.86
C GLN A 593 37.45 -22.39 5.42
N LYS A 594 37.60 -22.76 6.70
CA LYS A 594 36.66 -23.62 7.43
C LYS A 594 35.92 -22.83 8.49
N ALA A 595 34.66 -23.20 8.71
CA ALA A 595 33.84 -22.71 9.80
C ALA A 595 33.15 -23.88 10.50
N THR A 596 32.98 -23.74 11.81
CA THR A 596 32.01 -24.56 12.55
C THR A 596 30.64 -23.90 12.46
N PHE A 597 29.57 -24.64 12.78
CA PHE A 597 28.24 -24.05 12.82
C PHE A 597 28.18 -22.78 13.69
N ASP A 598 28.80 -22.81 14.87
CA ASP A 598 28.80 -21.70 15.84
C ASP A 598 29.57 -20.45 15.36
N THR A 599 30.34 -20.56 14.27
CA THR A 599 31.21 -19.50 13.74
C THR A 599 30.88 -19.10 12.30
N LEU A 600 29.77 -19.58 11.73
CA LEU A 600 29.34 -19.26 10.36
C LEU A 600 29.18 -17.75 10.12
N PHE A 601 28.66 -17.01 11.11
CA PHE A 601 28.47 -15.55 11.00
C PHE A 601 29.74 -14.79 10.57
N THR A 602 30.93 -15.32 10.84
CA THR A 602 32.22 -14.69 10.44
C THR A 602 32.40 -14.60 8.92
N TYR A 603 31.70 -15.43 8.15
CA TYR A 603 31.70 -15.43 6.68
C TYR A 603 30.49 -14.72 6.07
N PHE A 604 29.41 -14.47 6.81
CA PHE A 604 28.18 -13.87 6.28
C PHE A 604 27.95 -12.49 6.88
N ARG A 605 28.70 -11.52 6.38
CA ARG A 605 28.64 -10.13 6.84
C ARG A 605 27.54 -9.39 6.09
N PRO A 606 26.68 -8.59 6.75
CA PRO A 606 25.90 -7.56 6.06
C PRO A 606 26.70 -6.81 4.97
N GLY A 607 26.08 -6.62 3.82
CA GLY A 607 26.71 -6.07 2.62
C GLY A 607 27.60 -7.04 1.83
N GLN A 608 28.00 -8.19 2.40
CA GLN A 608 28.80 -9.20 1.71
C GLN A 608 28.00 -9.79 0.54
N VAL A 609 28.67 -9.90 -0.61
CA VAL A 609 28.12 -10.63 -1.76
C VAL A 609 28.34 -12.12 -1.55
N VAL A 610 27.26 -12.88 -1.57
CA VAL A 610 27.26 -14.34 -1.43
C VAL A 610 26.81 -15.01 -2.71
N TYR A 611 27.43 -16.15 -3.00
CA TYR A 611 27.02 -17.04 -4.08
C TYR A 611 26.05 -18.09 -3.53
N HIS A 612 24.98 -18.32 -4.28
CA HIS A 612 24.09 -19.44 -4.09
C HIS A 612 23.64 -19.95 -5.46
N LYS A 613 23.51 -21.27 -5.58
CA LYS A 613 22.95 -21.92 -6.75
C LYS A 613 21.55 -22.40 -6.40
N GLU A 614 20.55 -21.76 -7.01
CA GLU A 614 19.14 -22.13 -6.78
C GLU A 614 18.83 -23.53 -7.33
N GLU A 615 17.71 -24.12 -6.92
CA GLU A 615 17.33 -25.52 -7.27
C GLU A 615 17.21 -25.75 -8.79
N ALA A 616 16.87 -24.70 -9.55
CA ALA A 616 16.83 -24.72 -11.01
C ALA A 616 18.23 -24.69 -11.68
N GLY A 617 19.31 -24.59 -10.91
CA GLY A 617 20.69 -24.70 -11.37
C GLY A 617 21.33 -23.39 -11.86
N TYR A 618 20.72 -22.24 -11.59
CA TYR A 618 21.26 -20.93 -11.97
C TYR A 618 22.23 -20.39 -10.94
N ASP A 619 23.39 -19.91 -11.43
CA ASP A 619 24.35 -19.17 -10.61
C ASP A 619 23.76 -17.80 -10.24
N ARG A 620 23.81 -17.43 -8.96
CA ARG A 620 23.29 -16.15 -8.44
C ARG A 620 24.24 -15.53 -7.42
N PHE A 621 24.32 -14.20 -7.45
CA PHE A 621 24.89 -13.40 -6.37
C PHE A 621 23.78 -12.66 -5.65
N PHE A 622 23.88 -12.64 -4.33
CA PHE A 622 22.96 -11.94 -3.44
C PHE A 622 23.75 -11.07 -2.48
N LYS A 623 23.12 -10.05 -1.93
CA LYS A 623 23.72 -9.19 -0.91
C LYS A 623 23.12 -9.50 0.45
N VAL A 624 23.96 -9.86 1.43
CA VAL A 624 23.52 -10.20 2.78
C VAL A 624 23.01 -8.95 3.50
N ILE A 625 21.88 -9.05 4.19
CA ILE A 625 21.34 -7.99 5.06
C ILE A 625 21.74 -8.25 6.52
N ARG A 626 21.46 -9.45 7.03
CA ARG A 626 21.72 -9.83 8.43
C ARG A 626 21.78 -11.34 8.59
N THR A 627 22.25 -11.79 9.75
CA THR A 627 22.33 -13.21 10.09
C THR A 627 21.87 -13.48 11.51
N GLU A 628 21.23 -14.61 11.74
CA GLU A 628 20.63 -14.93 13.04
C GLU A 628 20.81 -16.42 13.38
N TYR A 629 21.07 -16.73 14.66
CA TYR A 629 21.01 -18.10 15.17
C TYR A 629 19.71 -18.28 15.94
N SER A 630 18.94 -19.35 15.68
CA SER A 630 17.70 -19.58 16.41
C SER A 630 17.96 -19.82 17.91
N ALA A 631 17.33 -19.00 18.75
CA ALA A 631 17.50 -19.04 20.20
C ALA A 631 16.78 -20.24 20.86
N SER A 632 15.69 -20.73 20.27
CA SER A 632 14.75 -21.67 20.91
C SER A 632 14.50 -22.99 20.17
N GLN A 633 14.89 -23.12 18.90
CA GLN A 633 14.57 -24.33 18.11
C GLN A 633 15.66 -25.41 18.22
N ARG A 634 15.23 -26.66 18.47
CA ARG A 634 16.06 -27.86 18.28
C ARG A 634 15.52 -28.63 17.06
N PRO A 635 16.34 -28.89 16.03
CA PRO A 635 17.76 -28.53 15.90
C PRO A 635 17.98 -27.03 15.65
N GLN A 636 19.08 -26.48 16.18
CA GLN A 636 19.46 -25.08 15.95
C GLN A 636 19.69 -24.81 14.45
N THR A 637 19.34 -23.60 14.03
CA THR A 637 19.48 -23.11 12.66
C THR A 637 20.26 -21.79 12.64
N PHE A 638 20.98 -21.57 11.56
CA PHE A 638 21.65 -20.30 11.25
C PHE A 638 21.01 -19.75 9.98
N THR A 639 20.33 -18.61 10.08
CA THR A 639 19.59 -17.98 8.99
C THR A 639 20.37 -16.79 8.44
N VAL A 640 20.49 -16.72 7.12
CA VAL A 640 21.05 -15.58 6.38
C VAL A 640 19.92 -14.92 5.63
N ASP A 641 19.63 -13.65 5.95
CA ASP A 641 18.71 -12.81 5.19
C ASP A 641 19.50 -12.07 4.11
N TYR A 642 19.01 -12.06 2.88
CA TYR A 642 19.70 -11.48 1.73
C TYR A 642 18.72 -10.89 0.72
N VAL A 643 19.24 -10.06 -0.19
CA VAL A 643 18.46 -9.40 -1.24
C VAL A 643 19.05 -9.61 -2.63
N GLU A 644 18.16 -9.55 -3.61
CA GLU A 644 18.46 -9.40 -5.04
C GLU A 644 17.82 -8.12 -5.58
N LEU A 645 18.32 -7.64 -6.71
CA LEU A 645 17.80 -6.45 -7.40
C LEU A 645 16.68 -6.85 -8.36
N GLU A 646 15.54 -6.16 -8.29
CA GLU A 646 14.36 -6.42 -9.11
C GLU A 646 13.67 -5.12 -9.57
N TRP A 647 12.86 -5.20 -10.62
CA TRP A 647 12.16 -4.09 -11.28
C TRP A 647 10.69 -4.46 -11.51
N ASP A 648 9.78 -3.74 -10.84
CA ASP A 648 8.32 -3.97 -10.93
C ASP A 648 7.66 -3.29 -12.15
N GLY A 649 8.44 -2.53 -12.93
CA GLY A 649 7.92 -1.73 -14.05
C GLY A 649 7.78 -0.24 -13.75
N VAL A 650 7.80 0.16 -12.48
CA VAL A 650 7.68 1.55 -12.02
C VAL A 650 8.90 1.95 -11.22
N ARG A 651 9.40 1.07 -10.36
CA ARG A 651 10.48 1.31 -9.40
C ARG A 651 11.50 0.17 -9.41
N LEU A 652 12.74 0.57 -9.15
CA LEU A 652 13.84 -0.35 -8.90
C LEU A 652 13.91 -0.58 -7.39
N GLY A 653 14.08 -1.83 -6.97
CA GLY A 653 14.07 -2.16 -5.55
C GLY A 653 14.70 -3.50 -5.21
N TRP A 654 14.61 -3.85 -3.93
CA TRP A 654 15.18 -5.06 -3.37
C TRP A 654 14.11 -6.09 -3.06
N ASN A 655 14.28 -7.30 -3.60
CA ASN A 655 13.48 -8.46 -3.23
C ASN A 655 14.22 -9.27 -2.15
N ARG A 656 13.57 -9.53 -1.00
CA ARG A 656 14.19 -10.12 0.19
C ARG A 656 13.93 -11.62 0.28
N HIS A 657 14.97 -12.35 0.66
CA HIS A 657 14.98 -13.79 0.80
C HIS A 657 15.70 -14.22 2.10
N SER A 658 15.48 -15.46 2.51
CA SER A 658 16.13 -16.04 3.70
C SER A 658 16.58 -17.47 3.44
N LYS A 659 17.81 -17.82 3.83
CA LYS A 659 18.36 -19.18 3.74
C LYS A 659 18.79 -19.67 5.12
N SER A 660 18.25 -20.80 5.54
CA SER A 660 18.60 -21.44 6.81
C SER A 660 19.56 -22.61 6.62
N PHE A 661 20.61 -22.65 7.44
CA PHE A 661 21.53 -23.78 7.59
C PHE A 661 21.20 -24.54 8.87
N TRP A 662 20.98 -25.85 8.76
CA TRP A 662 20.82 -26.72 9.92
C TRP A 662 22.15 -26.95 10.64
N ARG A 663 22.11 -27.11 11.97
CA ARG A 663 23.30 -27.43 12.77
C ARG A 663 24.02 -28.65 12.22
N PHE A 664 25.32 -28.49 11.93
CA PHE A 664 26.20 -29.58 11.51
C PHE A 664 27.35 -29.80 12.49
N PRO A 665 27.82 -31.06 12.66
CA PRO A 665 28.94 -31.37 13.53
C PRO A 665 30.28 -31.02 12.86
N GLY A 666 31.24 -30.54 13.66
CA GLY A 666 32.61 -30.27 13.22
C GLY A 666 32.77 -29.02 12.36
N ALA A 667 33.99 -28.85 11.82
CA ALA A 667 34.33 -27.76 10.91
C ALA A 667 34.16 -28.22 9.45
N LYS A 668 33.43 -27.45 8.65
CA LYS A 668 33.25 -27.67 7.21
C LYS A 668 33.98 -26.60 6.42
N LYS A 669 34.37 -26.90 5.18
CA LYS A 669 34.83 -25.84 4.26
C LYS A 669 33.66 -24.95 3.91
N VAL A 670 33.87 -23.64 3.89
CA VAL A 670 32.81 -22.67 3.64
C VAL A 670 32.24 -22.82 2.22
N ALA A 671 33.08 -23.13 1.23
CA ALA A 671 32.66 -23.41 -0.14
C ALA A 671 31.85 -24.71 -0.33
N GLU A 672 31.74 -25.58 0.69
CA GLU A 672 30.87 -26.78 0.65
C GLU A 672 29.45 -26.49 1.15
N LEU A 673 29.19 -25.26 1.62
CA LEU A 673 27.86 -24.83 2.03
C LEU A 673 27.00 -24.54 0.80
N SER A 674 25.67 -24.62 0.94
CA SER A 674 24.74 -24.29 -0.15
C SER A 674 24.82 -22.83 -0.59
N MET A 675 25.26 -21.96 0.32
CA MET A 675 25.51 -20.54 0.08
C MET A 675 26.79 -20.16 0.83
N PHE A 676 27.61 -19.29 0.25
CA PHE A 676 28.89 -18.85 0.82
C PHE A 676 29.38 -17.56 0.15
N PRO A 677 30.36 -16.83 0.72
CA PRO A 677 30.92 -15.63 0.10
C PRO A 677 31.38 -15.87 -1.34
N ALA A 678 30.89 -15.04 -2.26
CA ALA A 678 31.07 -15.26 -3.68
C ALA A 678 32.56 -15.38 -4.09
N GLU A 679 33.43 -14.58 -3.47
CA GLU A 679 34.88 -14.56 -3.71
C GLU A 679 35.58 -15.90 -3.41
N LEU A 680 34.97 -16.76 -2.59
CA LEU A 680 35.51 -18.09 -2.29
C LEU A 680 35.16 -19.12 -3.37
N HIS A 681 34.34 -18.77 -4.35
CA HIS A 681 34.02 -19.65 -5.47
C HIS A 681 35.26 -19.79 -6.38
N PRO A 682 35.71 -21.02 -6.71
CA PRO A 682 36.90 -21.23 -7.56
C PRO A 682 36.83 -20.53 -8.93
N GLU A 683 35.61 -20.32 -9.42
CA GLU A 683 35.31 -19.67 -10.70
C GLU A 683 34.65 -18.29 -10.53
N TYR A 684 34.90 -17.58 -9.43
CA TYR A 684 34.28 -16.29 -9.09
C TYR A 684 34.29 -15.30 -10.27
N GLU A 685 35.45 -15.05 -10.88
CA GLU A 685 35.59 -14.12 -12.01
C GLU A 685 34.73 -14.52 -13.21
N ARG A 686 34.68 -15.83 -13.53
CA ARG A 686 33.87 -16.36 -14.63
C ARG A 686 32.38 -16.17 -14.36
N ILE A 687 31.95 -16.45 -13.13
CA ILE A 687 30.55 -16.30 -12.72
C ILE A 687 30.19 -14.82 -12.70
N ARG A 688 30.98 -13.95 -12.08
CA ARG A 688 30.75 -12.51 -12.05
C ARG A 688 30.60 -11.95 -13.47
N ALA A 689 31.48 -12.31 -14.39
CA ALA A 689 31.39 -11.89 -15.79
C ALA A 689 30.11 -12.38 -16.48
N HIS A 690 29.70 -13.63 -16.24
CA HIS A 690 28.44 -14.17 -16.75
C HIS A 690 27.21 -13.43 -16.17
N LEU A 691 27.19 -13.19 -14.86
CA LEU A 691 26.11 -12.47 -14.18
C LEU A 691 26.01 -11.01 -14.61
N LEU A 692 27.14 -10.33 -14.85
CA LEU A 692 27.13 -8.99 -15.43
C LEU A 692 26.52 -8.98 -16.84
N ALA A 693 26.89 -9.95 -17.69
CA ALA A 693 26.31 -10.05 -19.03
C ALA A 693 24.79 -10.32 -18.97
N ARG A 694 24.35 -11.20 -18.06
CA ARG A 694 22.93 -11.49 -17.81
C ARG A 694 22.20 -10.26 -17.25
N GLY A 695 22.76 -9.59 -16.25
CA GLY A 695 22.18 -8.41 -15.64
C GLY A 695 22.06 -7.23 -16.61
N ARG A 696 23.00 -7.05 -17.54
CA ARG A 696 22.88 -6.05 -18.61
C ARG A 696 21.72 -6.36 -19.56
N ARG A 697 21.49 -7.65 -19.86
CA ARG A 697 20.30 -8.08 -20.61
C ARG A 697 19.02 -7.79 -19.82
N TRP A 698 19.02 -8.08 -18.52
CA TRP A 698 17.90 -7.79 -17.63
C TRP A 698 17.59 -6.28 -17.58
N ALA A 699 18.61 -5.44 -17.40
CA ALA A 699 18.48 -3.98 -17.38
C ALA A 699 17.92 -3.42 -18.71
N ALA A 700 18.29 -4.01 -19.85
CA ALA A 700 17.75 -3.65 -21.16
C ALA A 700 16.29 -4.09 -21.37
N MET A 701 15.82 -5.10 -20.61
CA MET A 701 14.45 -5.62 -20.64
C MET A 701 13.51 -4.93 -19.63
N ARG A 702 13.97 -3.87 -18.94
CA ARG A 702 13.10 -3.03 -18.10
C ARG A 702 12.03 -2.27 -18.89
N LYS A 703 12.19 -2.20 -20.21
CA LYS A 703 11.22 -1.68 -21.17
C LYS A 703 10.64 -2.78 -22.06
N PRO A 704 9.45 -2.59 -22.65
CA PRO A 704 8.79 -3.59 -23.49
C PRO A 704 9.74 -4.20 -24.54
N THR A 705 10.03 -5.49 -24.42
CA THR A 705 11.00 -6.18 -25.28
C THR A 705 10.41 -7.51 -25.77
N THR A 706 10.36 -7.71 -27.08
CA THR A 706 9.89 -8.98 -27.65
C THR A 706 11.03 -9.99 -27.75
N VAL A 707 10.83 -11.19 -27.21
CA VAL A 707 11.80 -12.29 -27.21
C VAL A 707 11.15 -13.58 -27.74
N GLU A 708 11.97 -14.49 -28.25
CA GLU A 708 11.60 -15.87 -28.55
C GLU A 708 12.01 -16.74 -27.35
N TYR A 709 11.06 -17.38 -26.69
CA TYR A 709 11.29 -18.23 -25.53
C TYR A 709 11.04 -19.69 -25.87
N GLU A 710 11.93 -20.57 -25.43
CA GLU A 710 11.73 -22.03 -25.48
C GLU A 710 12.27 -22.66 -24.19
N GLY A 711 11.37 -23.09 -23.30
CA GLY A 711 11.76 -23.68 -22.03
C GLY A 711 10.63 -23.80 -21.02
N PRO A 712 10.93 -24.34 -19.82
CA PRO A 712 10.00 -24.33 -18.69
C PRO A 712 9.91 -22.94 -18.06
N THR A 713 8.77 -22.60 -17.47
CA THR A 713 8.63 -21.51 -16.51
C THR A 713 9.24 -21.92 -15.15
N PRO A 714 9.60 -20.97 -14.27
CA PRO A 714 9.83 -21.27 -12.86
C PRO A 714 8.64 -22.04 -12.25
N GLU A 715 8.88 -22.84 -11.20
CA GLU A 715 7.79 -23.49 -10.44
C GLU A 715 6.93 -22.40 -9.80
N THR A 716 5.81 -22.10 -10.44
CA THR A 716 4.85 -21.14 -9.94
C THR A 716 4.02 -21.82 -8.87
N ILE A 717 3.99 -21.28 -7.66
CA ILE A 717 2.95 -21.59 -6.67
C ILE A 717 1.62 -21.08 -7.23
N GLU A 718 0.96 -21.87 -8.07
CA GLU A 718 -0.49 -21.81 -8.27
C GLU A 718 -1.13 -22.81 -7.30
N ALA A 719 -0.82 -22.63 -6.02
CA ALA A 719 -1.66 -23.22 -5.01
C ALA A 719 -3.06 -22.62 -5.16
N ASP A 720 -4.09 -23.45 -5.25
CA ASP A 720 -5.39 -23.05 -4.72
C ASP A 720 -5.22 -22.55 -3.26
N ARG A 721 -6.28 -22.01 -2.63
CA ARG A 721 -6.24 -21.58 -1.21
C ARG A 721 -5.83 -22.70 -0.21
N TRP A 722 -5.47 -23.89 -0.70
CA TRP A 722 -5.10 -25.11 0.02
C TRP A 722 -3.71 -25.67 -0.37
N GLY A 723 -2.88 -24.95 -1.12
CA GLY A 723 -1.51 -25.41 -1.40
C GLY A 723 -1.37 -26.42 -2.53
N ARG A 724 -2.42 -26.70 -3.32
CA ARG A 724 -2.37 -27.68 -4.41
C ARG A 724 -2.44 -27.01 -5.77
N GLY A 725 -1.32 -27.03 -6.50
CA GLY A 725 -1.33 -26.73 -7.94
C GLY A 725 -0.13 -25.97 -8.51
N GLY A 726 1.09 -26.05 -7.95
CA GLY A 726 2.24 -25.45 -8.62
C GLY A 726 2.90 -26.37 -9.63
N GLY A 727 2.89 -26.03 -10.92
CA GLY A 727 3.50 -26.84 -11.97
C GLY A 727 4.26 -26.00 -12.99
N THR A 728 5.46 -26.46 -13.38
CA THR A 728 6.22 -25.85 -14.49
C THR A 728 5.45 -25.98 -15.80
N ARG A 729 5.30 -24.87 -16.55
CA ARG A 729 4.70 -24.88 -17.88
C ARG A 729 5.78 -24.76 -18.95
N MET A 730 5.68 -25.55 -20.01
CA MET A 730 6.55 -25.34 -21.19
C MET A 730 5.99 -24.20 -22.06
N VAL A 731 6.81 -23.17 -22.25
CA VAL A 731 6.53 -22.04 -23.14
C VAL A 731 7.42 -22.18 -24.38
N LYS A 732 6.82 -22.06 -25.57
CA LYS A 732 7.52 -22.08 -26.86
C LYS A 732 6.90 -21.09 -27.82
N GLY A 733 7.54 -19.94 -28.01
CA GLY A 733 7.14 -18.92 -28.96
C GLY A 733 7.50 -17.51 -28.52
N ARG A 734 6.88 -16.51 -29.17
CA ARG A 734 7.10 -15.10 -28.87
C ARG A 734 6.45 -14.69 -27.56
N VAL A 735 7.22 -13.97 -26.73
CA VAL A 735 6.79 -13.35 -25.48
C VAL A 735 7.18 -11.88 -25.52
N VAL A 736 6.32 -10.99 -25.05
CA VAL A 736 6.70 -9.59 -24.77
C VAL A 736 6.99 -9.46 -23.28
N ILE A 737 8.23 -9.13 -22.96
CA ILE A 737 8.69 -8.83 -21.60
C ILE A 737 8.29 -7.40 -21.29
N ASP A 738 7.44 -7.22 -20.29
CA ASP A 738 6.92 -5.91 -19.86
C ASP A 738 6.52 -6.01 -18.38
N PRO A 739 7.47 -5.75 -17.46
CA PRO A 739 7.22 -5.84 -16.02
C PRO A 739 6.08 -4.94 -15.56
N ALA A 740 5.98 -3.72 -16.10
CA ALA A 740 4.91 -2.78 -15.73
C ALA A 740 3.51 -3.28 -16.13
N ALA A 741 3.37 -3.84 -17.33
CA ALA A 741 2.09 -4.42 -17.74
C ALA A 741 1.82 -5.76 -17.05
N TYR A 742 2.86 -6.50 -16.64
CA TYR A 742 2.70 -7.68 -15.80
C TYR A 742 2.19 -7.31 -14.41
N GLU A 743 2.68 -6.24 -13.80
CA GLU A 743 2.18 -5.75 -12.51
C GLU A 743 0.72 -5.28 -12.62
N ALA A 744 0.38 -4.56 -13.69
CA ALA A 744 -0.97 -4.02 -13.90
C ALA A 744 -2.03 -5.08 -14.28
N TYR A 745 -1.65 -6.11 -15.04
CA TYR A 745 -2.61 -7.06 -15.63
C TYR A 745 -2.33 -8.53 -15.32
N GLY A 746 -1.20 -8.83 -14.67
CA GLY A 746 -0.84 -10.16 -14.20
C GLY A 746 -1.60 -10.54 -12.94
N SER A 747 -1.50 -11.81 -12.57
CA SER A 747 -2.14 -12.34 -11.35
C SER A 747 -1.28 -12.17 -10.09
N ARG A 748 -0.10 -11.56 -10.20
CA ARG A 748 0.91 -11.48 -9.14
C ARG A 748 1.53 -10.09 -9.10
N SER A 749 1.63 -9.55 -7.89
CA SER A 749 2.34 -8.30 -7.61
C SER A 749 3.76 -8.60 -7.10
N ILE A 750 4.75 -7.84 -7.57
CA ILE A 750 6.14 -7.93 -7.11
C ILE A 750 6.32 -6.96 -5.94
N TYR A 751 6.43 -7.47 -4.72
CA TYR A 751 6.69 -6.64 -3.55
C TYR A 751 8.17 -6.22 -3.46
N LEU A 752 8.48 -4.98 -3.82
CA LEU A 752 9.82 -4.41 -3.75
C LEU A 752 9.98 -3.46 -2.56
N ARG A 753 11.07 -3.62 -1.81
CA ARG A 753 11.53 -2.60 -0.86
C ARG A 753 12.28 -1.50 -1.62
N SER A 754 12.11 -0.25 -1.20
CA SER A 754 12.78 0.87 -1.86
C SER A 754 14.31 0.71 -1.81
N MET A 755 15.00 1.26 -2.81
CA MET A 755 16.46 1.26 -2.82
C MET A 755 17.05 1.92 -1.57
N ASP A 756 16.38 2.94 -1.03
CA ASP A 756 16.79 3.68 0.15
C ASP A 756 16.59 2.89 1.44
N GLU A 757 15.45 2.19 1.61
CA GLU A 757 15.17 1.35 2.80
C GLU A 757 16.27 0.31 3.05
N CYS A 758 16.75 -0.35 1.98
CA CYS A 758 17.84 -1.31 2.16
C CYS A 758 19.22 -0.65 2.16
N SER A 759 19.37 0.55 1.59
CA SER A 759 20.61 1.33 1.69
C SER A 759 20.98 1.66 3.13
N GLU A 760 20.00 1.77 4.03
CA GLU A 760 20.22 1.99 5.47
C GLU A 760 20.94 0.81 6.14
N TYR A 761 20.76 -0.43 5.66
CA TYR A 761 21.56 -1.58 6.13
C TYR A 761 23.02 -1.51 5.63
N PHE A 762 23.32 -0.63 4.65
CA PHE A 762 24.61 -0.58 3.95
C PHE A 762 25.37 0.76 4.14
N LYS A 763 24.78 1.81 4.70
CA LYS A 763 25.40 3.14 4.89
C LYS A 763 26.18 3.25 6.23
N PRO A 764 27.38 3.87 6.25
CA PRO A 764 28.30 3.88 7.41
C PRO A 764 28.17 5.05 8.40
N GLU A 765 27.04 5.75 8.50
CA GLU A 765 26.95 6.91 9.43
C GLU A 765 26.46 6.51 10.83
N LEU A 766 27.27 6.88 11.82
CA LEU A 766 26.96 6.78 13.25
C LEU A 766 26.75 8.22 13.73
N GLN A 767 25.52 8.57 14.08
CA GLN A 767 25.24 9.82 14.78
C GLN A 767 25.75 9.68 16.21
N LEU A 768 26.95 10.19 16.46
CA LEU A 768 27.40 10.45 17.82
C LEU A 768 26.64 11.68 18.30
N ASP A 769 25.65 11.45 19.15
CA ASP A 769 24.97 12.52 19.85
C ASP A 769 26.01 13.35 20.62
N SER A 770 26.18 14.60 20.21
CA SER A 770 27.10 15.55 20.80
C SER A 770 26.51 16.12 22.09
N GLY A 771 26.16 15.25 23.05
CA GLY A 771 25.81 15.64 24.41
C GLY A 771 24.70 16.69 24.55
N GLU A 772 23.88 16.87 23.53
CA GLU A 772 22.76 17.80 23.51
C GLU A 772 21.56 17.02 22.97
N ASP A 773 20.62 16.78 23.88
CA ASP A 773 19.30 16.15 23.68
C ASP A 773 19.25 14.63 23.80
N ASP A 774 18.90 14.19 25.01
CA ASP A 774 19.15 12.83 25.41
C ASP A 774 17.93 12.31 26.24
N ASP A 775 16.82 12.00 25.54
CA ASP A 775 15.60 11.26 25.96
C ASP A 775 15.74 9.72 25.83
N GLU A 776 15.74 8.98 26.96
CA GLU A 776 16.01 7.51 27.03
C GLU A 776 15.01 6.94 28.02
N ASP A 777 13.97 6.34 27.46
CA ASP A 777 13.40 5.10 27.97
C ASP A 777 14.08 3.95 27.20
N ASP A 778 14.60 2.97 27.91
CA ASP A 778 15.18 1.73 27.37
C ASP A 778 14.19 0.57 27.53
N GLU A 779 13.92 -0.08 26.40
CA GLU A 779 13.73 -1.51 26.15
C GLU A 779 12.62 -2.30 26.88
N GLU A 780 11.74 -2.92 26.07
CA GLU A 780 11.71 -4.38 26.05
C GLU A 780 11.44 -4.98 24.66
N ILE A 781 12.15 -6.09 24.40
CA ILE A 781 12.32 -6.83 23.15
C ILE A 781 11.37 -8.03 23.16
N THR A 782 10.42 -8.13 22.22
CA THR A 782 9.82 -9.42 21.87
C THR A 782 9.61 -9.60 20.36
N LYS A 783 9.81 -10.84 19.94
CA LYS A 783 10.18 -11.34 18.59
C LYS A 783 9.10 -11.16 17.51
N PRO A 784 9.49 -11.16 16.21
CA PRO A 784 8.56 -11.09 15.08
C PRO A 784 8.11 -12.49 14.64
N GLU A 785 6.84 -12.66 14.26
CA GLU A 785 6.39 -13.71 13.33
C GLU A 785 5.11 -13.26 12.56
N PRO A 786 4.81 -13.84 11.38
CA PRO A 786 4.46 -13.10 10.15
C PRO A 786 3.05 -13.38 9.57
N GLY A 787 2.64 -12.56 8.59
CA GLY A 787 1.45 -12.73 7.72
C GLY A 787 0.25 -11.88 8.16
N ASP A 788 -0.58 -11.28 7.30
CA ASP A 788 -0.90 -11.59 5.91
C ASP A 788 -1.58 -10.36 5.24
N ASP A 789 -1.59 -10.40 3.91
CA ASP A 789 -1.91 -9.35 2.93
C ASP A 789 -3.38 -8.90 2.81
N SER A 790 -3.54 -7.79 2.06
CA SER A 790 -4.71 -7.30 1.30
C SER A 790 -5.75 -6.44 2.06
N SER A 791 -6.25 -5.32 1.53
CA SER A 791 -6.57 -5.04 0.12
C SER A 791 -6.43 -3.55 -0.25
N SER A 792 -5.93 -3.36 -1.47
CA SER A 792 -6.06 -2.20 -2.35
C SER A 792 -7.51 -1.79 -2.63
N GLU A 793 -7.71 -0.48 -2.87
CA GLU A 793 -8.41 0.13 -4.02
C GLU A 793 -8.14 1.64 -3.89
N SER A 794 -7.13 2.20 -4.57
CA SER A 794 -7.14 2.71 -5.95
C SER A 794 -8.34 3.60 -6.26
N ASP A 795 -8.06 4.88 -6.50
CA ASP A 795 -8.53 5.70 -7.62
C ASP A 795 -7.72 7.02 -7.50
N ASP A 796 -6.70 7.24 -8.32
CA ASP A 796 -6.78 7.91 -9.63
C ASP A 796 -7.48 9.28 -9.48
N GLU A 797 -6.79 10.41 -9.60
CA GLU A 797 -6.64 11.08 -10.89
C GLU A 797 -5.56 12.17 -10.91
N GLU A 798 -4.91 12.24 -12.09
CA GLU A 798 -4.51 13.43 -12.85
C GLU A 798 -3.54 14.46 -12.25
N PHE A 799 -2.28 14.31 -12.69
CA PHE A 799 -1.29 15.38 -12.80
C PHE A 799 -1.78 16.46 -13.78
N GLN A 800 -1.93 17.69 -13.28
CA GLN A 800 -1.88 18.89 -14.13
C GLN A 800 -0.45 19.45 -14.12
N ASP A 801 0.10 19.50 -15.33
CA ASP A 801 1.34 20.17 -15.70
C ASP A 801 1.10 21.69 -15.72
N GLU A 802 1.83 22.43 -14.88
CA GLU A 802 2.11 23.85 -15.13
C GLU A 802 3.60 24.17 -14.85
N GLY A 803 4.39 24.11 -15.91
CA GLY A 803 5.13 25.28 -16.38
C GLY A 803 6.25 25.81 -15.49
N LYS A 804 7.44 25.22 -15.63
CA LYS A 804 8.69 25.97 -15.52
C LYS A 804 9.61 25.65 -16.69
N ASP A 805 9.73 26.63 -17.58
CA ASP A 805 10.72 26.70 -18.64
C ASP A 805 12.13 26.47 -18.09
N GLY A 806 12.70 25.34 -18.47
CA GLY A 806 14.07 24.94 -18.18
C GLY A 806 14.31 23.55 -18.77
N GLU A 807 14.61 23.50 -20.07
CA GLU A 807 14.95 22.29 -20.81
C GLU A 807 16.00 21.44 -20.07
N ASN A 808 15.53 20.42 -19.37
CA ASN A 808 16.25 19.19 -19.05
C ASN A 808 15.21 18.08 -19.18
N GLU A 809 15.24 17.32 -20.28
CA GLU A 809 14.42 16.13 -20.43
C GLU A 809 14.69 15.19 -19.24
N GLU A 810 13.70 15.01 -18.35
CA GLU A 810 13.78 14.00 -17.31
C GLU A 810 13.88 12.62 -17.96
N VAL A 811 15.05 11.99 -17.84
CA VAL A 811 15.29 10.64 -18.34
C VAL A 811 14.38 9.66 -17.60
N LYS A 812 13.52 8.95 -18.34
CA LYS A 812 12.61 7.94 -17.80
C LYS A 812 13.36 6.95 -16.89
N PRO A 813 12.78 6.52 -15.75
CA PRO A 813 13.46 5.63 -14.79
C PRO A 813 14.04 4.35 -15.41
N GLU A 814 13.37 3.76 -16.41
CA GLU A 814 13.81 2.59 -17.18
C GLU A 814 15.07 2.83 -18.05
N ASP A 815 15.35 4.08 -18.43
CA ASP A 815 16.49 4.46 -19.26
C ASP A 815 17.72 4.88 -18.43
N LYS A 816 17.58 5.01 -17.10
CA LYS A 816 18.71 5.33 -16.21
C LYS A 816 19.71 4.17 -16.17
N PRO A 817 21.00 4.39 -16.45
CA PRO A 817 22.01 3.33 -16.42
C PRO A 817 22.24 2.82 -14.99
N LEU A 818 22.47 1.51 -14.85
CA LEU A 818 22.74 0.85 -13.57
C LEU A 818 24.22 0.52 -13.42
N ASP A 819 24.75 0.68 -12.22
CA ASP A 819 26.14 0.33 -11.88
C ASP A 819 26.35 -1.19 -11.92
N ASP A 820 27.54 -1.63 -12.32
CA ASP A 820 27.92 -3.04 -12.46
C ASP A 820 27.73 -3.81 -11.12
N ASP A 821 27.95 -3.15 -9.98
CA ASP A 821 27.77 -3.73 -8.64
C ASP A 821 26.30 -4.00 -8.27
N LEU A 822 25.36 -3.27 -8.89
CA LEU A 822 23.92 -3.53 -8.77
C LEU A 822 23.48 -4.56 -9.83
N VAL A 823 23.97 -4.42 -11.05
CA VAL A 823 23.61 -5.28 -12.19
C VAL A 823 23.95 -6.75 -11.93
N VAL A 824 25.05 -7.04 -11.23
CA VAL A 824 25.42 -8.42 -10.88
C VAL A 824 24.43 -9.10 -9.91
N LEU A 825 23.64 -8.30 -9.18
CA LEU A 825 22.63 -8.76 -8.22
C LEU A 825 21.23 -8.88 -8.85
N ALA A 826 21.09 -8.59 -10.15
CA ALA A 826 19.81 -8.64 -10.86
C ALA A 826 19.17 -10.02 -10.83
N SER A 827 17.84 -10.01 -10.81
CA SER A 827 16.99 -11.19 -10.98
C SER A 827 17.34 -11.98 -12.24
N HIS A 828 17.17 -13.29 -12.16
CA HIS A 828 17.27 -14.19 -13.31
C HIS A 828 15.90 -14.56 -13.88
N VAL A 829 14.83 -14.11 -13.21
CA VAL A 829 13.46 -14.24 -13.66
C VAL A 829 13.05 -12.92 -14.32
N ILE A 830 12.29 -13.03 -15.41
CA ILE A 830 11.70 -11.90 -16.13
C ILE A 830 10.22 -12.18 -16.35
N HIS A 831 9.43 -11.11 -16.43
CA HIS A 831 7.98 -11.17 -16.45
C HIS A 831 7.44 -10.69 -17.80
N GLY A 832 6.53 -11.47 -18.41
CA GLY A 832 6.02 -11.12 -19.72
C GLY A 832 4.76 -11.85 -20.16
N CYS A 833 4.18 -11.39 -21.26
CA CYS A 833 2.97 -11.96 -21.85
C CYS A 833 3.31 -12.91 -23.00
N TYR A 834 2.88 -14.16 -22.88
CA TYR A 834 3.00 -15.15 -23.94
C TYR A 834 1.95 -14.93 -25.03
N LEU A 835 2.36 -14.33 -26.16
CA LEU A 835 1.46 -13.81 -27.20
C LEU A 835 0.51 -14.84 -27.82
N LYS A 836 0.85 -16.13 -27.76
CA LYS A 836 0.02 -17.22 -28.30
C LYS A 836 -1.22 -17.49 -27.47
N THR A 837 -1.11 -17.41 -26.14
CA THR A 837 -2.24 -17.67 -25.22
C THR A 837 -2.65 -16.46 -24.41
N LYS A 838 -1.97 -15.32 -24.59
CA LYS A 838 -2.16 -14.07 -23.83
C LYS A 838 -2.00 -14.22 -22.32
N ALA A 839 -1.28 -15.26 -21.89
CA ALA A 839 -1.06 -15.53 -20.47
C ALA A 839 0.20 -14.78 -20.01
N TRP A 840 0.09 -14.09 -18.88
CA TRP A 840 1.23 -13.54 -18.15
C TRP A 840 2.00 -14.68 -17.48
N VAL A 841 3.32 -14.70 -17.66
CA VAL A 841 4.20 -15.80 -17.23
C VAL A 841 5.54 -15.28 -16.71
N ASP A 842 6.08 -15.98 -15.72
CA ASP A 842 7.45 -15.83 -15.25
C ASP A 842 8.38 -16.70 -16.11
N LEU A 843 9.55 -16.18 -16.47
CA LEU A 843 10.46 -16.81 -17.44
C LEU A 843 11.91 -16.69 -16.98
N TYR A 844 12.75 -17.65 -17.34
CA TYR A 844 14.19 -17.53 -17.12
C TYR A 844 14.85 -16.71 -18.22
N ILE A 845 15.55 -15.63 -17.87
CA ILE A 845 16.20 -14.73 -18.84
C ILE A 845 17.21 -15.46 -19.75
N ASP A 846 17.83 -16.53 -19.24
CA ASP A 846 18.81 -17.33 -19.98
C ASP A 846 18.17 -18.12 -21.14
N LEU A 847 16.86 -18.36 -21.10
CA LEU A 847 16.09 -19.04 -22.14
C LEU A 847 15.38 -18.07 -23.10
N ALA A 848 15.47 -16.76 -22.84
CA ALA A 848 14.91 -15.71 -23.69
C ALA A 848 15.89 -15.32 -24.81
N ASN A 849 15.58 -15.66 -26.06
CA ASN A 849 16.44 -15.41 -27.21
C ASN A 849 15.91 -14.24 -28.07
N PRO A 850 16.77 -13.58 -28.87
CA PRO A 850 16.32 -12.63 -29.88
C PRO A 850 15.37 -13.29 -30.90
N VAL A 851 14.34 -12.57 -31.33
CA VAL A 851 13.34 -13.08 -32.27
C VAL A 851 13.95 -13.29 -33.67
N PRO A 852 13.81 -14.48 -34.28
CA PRO A 852 14.20 -14.73 -35.67
C PRO A 852 13.13 -14.23 -36.64
N TRP A 853 13.14 -12.94 -36.96
CA TRP A 853 12.18 -12.30 -37.87
C TRP A 853 12.30 -12.82 -39.32
N ASN A 854 11.18 -13.18 -39.96
CA ASN A 854 11.17 -13.67 -41.33
C ASN A 854 11.00 -12.53 -42.34
N HIS A 855 12.13 -11.98 -42.81
CA HIS A 855 12.12 -10.86 -43.75
C HIS A 855 11.52 -11.19 -45.14
N ASP A 856 11.53 -12.45 -45.55
CA ASP A 856 10.99 -12.90 -46.85
C ASP A 856 9.47 -13.14 -46.82
N ALA A 857 8.85 -13.16 -45.64
CA ALA A 857 7.44 -13.53 -45.48
C ALA A 857 6.52 -12.65 -46.34
N PHE A 858 6.78 -11.35 -46.33
CA PHE A 858 5.99 -10.36 -47.08
C PHE A 858 6.21 -10.47 -48.59
N ASP A 859 7.44 -10.73 -49.03
CA ASP A 859 7.79 -10.84 -50.44
C ASP A 859 7.11 -12.06 -51.10
N ARG A 860 6.97 -13.16 -50.35
CA ARG A 860 6.32 -14.40 -50.83
C ARG A 860 4.79 -14.36 -50.82
N LEU A 861 4.18 -13.35 -50.20
CA LEU A 861 2.74 -13.17 -50.20
C LEU A 861 2.26 -12.94 -51.66
N VAL A 862 1.14 -13.53 -52.07
CA VAL A 862 0.60 -13.29 -53.43
C VAL A 862 -0.67 -12.45 -53.28
N LEU A 863 -0.56 -11.15 -53.56
CA LEU A 863 -1.69 -10.21 -53.54
C LEU A 863 -1.95 -9.66 -54.95
N PRO A 864 -3.22 -9.48 -55.34
CA PRO A 864 -3.56 -8.89 -56.64
C PRO A 864 -3.28 -7.37 -56.68
N GLY A 865 -2.95 -6.84 -57.87
CA GLY A 865 -2.79 -5.41 -58.10
C GLY A 865 -1.60 -4.75 -57.37
N ARG A 866 -1.71 -3.44 -57.09
CA ARG A 866 -0.69 -2.65 -56.37
C ARG A 866 -0.86 -2.65 -54.84
N TYR A 867 -1.66 -3.57 -54.28
CA TYR A 867 -1.94 -3.58 -52.83
C TYR A 867 -0.68 -3.79 -51.98
N LYS A 868 0.30 -4.57 -52.44
CA LYS A 868 1.58 -4.73 -51.72
C LYS A 868 2.30 -3.40 -51.49
N GLU A 869 2.42 -2.59 -52.54
CA GLU A 869 3.08 -1.28 -52.48
C GLU A 869 2.32 -0.34 -51.55
N MET A 870 0.98 -0.37 -51.59
CA MET A 870 0.15 0.45 -50.70
C MET A 870 0.29 0.03 -49.23
N ILE A 871 0.21 -1.26 -48.90
CA ILE A 871 0.36 -1.73 -47.52
C ILE A 871 1.71 -1.29 -46.97
N LEU A 872 2.79 -1.46 -47.73
CA LEU A 872 4.12 -1.02 -47.32
C LEU A 872 4.17 0.50 -47.12
N ALA A 873 3.65 1.29 -48.07
CA ALA A 873 3.66 2.75 -47.96
C ALA A 873 2.93 3.25 -46.70
N PHE A 874 1.76 2.70 -46.39
CA PHE A 874 1.00 3.09 -45.18
C PHE A 874 1.73 2.67 -43.89
N VAL A 875 2.21 1.43 -43.86
CA VAL A 875 2.83 0.87 -42.66
C VAL A 875 4.21 1.49 -42.37
N GLU A 876 5.04 1.68 -43.40
CA GLU A 876 6.37 2.29 -43.27
C GLU A 876 6.26 3.80 -42.96
N SER A 877 5.27 4.50 -43.53
CA SER A 877 4.99 5.89 -43.18
C SER A 877 4.61 6.03 -41.70
N GLN A 878 3.76 5.14 -41.18
CA GLN A 878 3.36 5.16 -39.77
C GLN A 878 4.52 4.82 -38.83
N ALA A 879 5.42 3.92 -39.25
CA ALA A 879 6.61 3.59 -38.48
C ALA A 879 7.61 4.75 -38.41
N THR A 880 7.57 5.69 -39.36
CA THR A 880 8.56 6.78 -39.50
C THR A 880 8.02 8.15 -39.06
N ASN A 881 6.71 8.40 -39.19
CA ASN A 881 6.07 9.71 -38.98
C ASN A 881 4.95 9.64 -37.92
N ARG A 882 5.27 9.19 -36.70
CA ARG A 882 4.27 9.14 -35.60
C ARG A 882 3.66 10.51 -35.25
N ASP A 883 4.36 11.61 -35.55
CA ASP A 883 4.01 12.97 -35.09
C ASP A 883 3.54 13.94 -36.20
N VAL A 884 3.29 13.47 -37.44
CA VAL A 884 3.11 14.37 -38.60
C VAL A 884 1.65 14.48 -39.08
N PHE A 885 0.74 13.63 -38.61
CA PHE A 885 -0.68 13.67 -38.98
C PHE A 885 -1.55 13.91 -37.75
N ASP A 886 -1.70 15.18 -37.39
CA ASP A 886 -2.74 15.61 -36.46
C ASP A 886 -3.91 16.19 -37.26
N ASP A 887 -5.11 15.64 -37.05
CA ASP A 887 -6.35 16.26 -37.51
C ASP A 887 -6.59 17.54 -36.67
N VAL A 888 -7.59 18.36 -37.02
CA VAL A 888 -7.93 19.63 -36.36
C VAL A 888 -8.21 19.47 -34.83
N ILE A 889 -8.34 18.24 -34.35
CA ILE A 889 -8.51 17.85 -32.95
C ILE A 889 -7.36 16.90 -32.57
N GLU A 890 -6.58 17.30 -31.57
CA GLU A 890 -5.45 16.53 -31.04
C GLU A 890 -5.87 15.10 -30.65
N GLY A 891 -5.17 14.10 -31.20
CA GLY A 891 -5.36 12.69 -30.87
C GLY A 891 -6.44 11.93 -31.65
N LYS A 892 -7.09 12.55 -32.63
CA LYS A 892 -8.10 11.91 -33.48
C LYS A 892 -7.51 11.43 -34.82
N GLY A 893 -7.78 10.17 -35.20
CA GLY A 893 -7.42 9.65 -36.53
C GLY A 893 -5.96 9.22 -36.74
N GLN A 894 -5.18 9.07 -35.67
CA GLN A 894 -3.74 8.75 -35.73
C GLN A 894 -3.43 7.25 -35.96
N GLY A 895 -4.43 6.36 -36.08
CA GLY A 895 -4.25 4.93 -36.31
C GLY A 895 -4.57 4.48 -37.73
N ILE A 896 -3.87 3.46 -38.24
CA ILE A 896 -4.14 2.88 -39.57
C ILE A 896 -4.95 1.60 -39.42
N ILE A 897 -6.18 1.64 -39.91
CA ILE A 897 -7.13 0.51 -39.90
C ILE A 897 -7.28 -0.05 -41.30
N MET A 898 -6.92 -1.33 -41.47
CA MET A 898 -7.03 -2.08 -42.73
C MET A 898 -8.03 -3.23 -42.59
N LEU A 899 -8.99 -3.31 -43.51
CA LEU A 899 -9.96 -4.41 -43.59
C LEU A 899 -9.56 -5.38 -44.71
N LEU A 900 -9.27 -6.63 -44.35
CA LEU A 900 -8.96 -7.74 -45.24
C LEU A 900 -10.21 -8.64 -45.37
N HIS A 901 -10.80 -8.75 -46.57
CA HIS A 901 -11.99 -9.57 -46.76
C HIS A 901 -11.93 -10.46 -48.01
N GLY A 902 -12.63 -11.59 -47.98
CA GLY A 902 -12.69 -12.56 -49.08
C GLY A 902 -12.93 -13.99 -48.57
N ALA A 903 -12.96 -14.98 -49.46
CA ALA A 903 -13.17 -16.37 -49.10
C ALA A 903 -12.10 -16.90 -48.10
N PRO A 904 -12.41 -17.95 -47.30
CA PRO A 904 -11.43 -18.58 -46.42
C PRO A 904 -10.25 -19.15 -47.22
N GLY A 905 -9.06 -19.19 -46.60
CA GLY A 905 -7.86 -19.81 -47.20
C GLY A 905 -7.08 -18.96 -48.21
N LEU A 906 -7.39 -17.67 -48.34
CA LEU A 906 -6.73 -16.74 -49.28
C LEU A 906 -5.55 -15.94 -48.71
N GLY A 907 -5.13 -16.19 -47.46
CA GLY A 907 -3.95 -15.56 -46.86
C GLY A 907 -4.20 -14.25 -46.10
N LYS A 908 -5.44 -13.95 -45.68
CA LYS A 908 -5.77 -12.73 -44.91
C LYS A 908 -4.95 -12.59 -43.62
N THR A 909 -5.03 -13.57 -42.72
CA THR A 909 -4.25 -13.63 -41.46
C THR A 909 -2.74 -13.60 -41.74
N LEU A 910 -2.29 -14.32 -42.79
CA LEU A 910 -0.89 -14.37 -43.20
C LEU A 910 -0.34 -12.98 -43.59
N THR A 911 -1.17 -12.10 -44.14
CA THR A 911 -0.77 -10.72 -44.46
C THR A 911 -0.39 -9.94 -43.21
N ALA A 912 -1.17 -10.04 -42.12
CA ALA A 912 -0.85 -9.37 -40.86
C ALA A 912 0.41 -9.95 -40.21
N GLU A 913 0.57 -11.27 -40.23
CA GLU A 913 1.80 -11.96 -39.77
C GLU A 913 3.04 -11.49 -40.56
N ALA A 914 2.94 -11.42 -41.89
CA ALA A 914 4.04 -11.00 -42.74
C ALA A 914 4.41 -9.52 -42.54
N VAL A 915 3.42 -8.66 -42.27
CA VAL A 915 3.64 -7.24 -41.94
C VAL A 915 4.33 -7.11 -40.58
N SER A 916 3.87 -7.81 -39.56
CA SER A 916 4.53 -7.85 -38.23
C SER A 916 6.00 -8.26 -38.34
N ASP A 917 6.31 -9.29 -39.13
CA ASP A 917 7.68 -9.75 -39.35
C ASP A 917 8.54 -8.78 -40.14
N ARG A 918 7.96 -8.11 -41.14
CA ARG A 918 8.64 -7.07 -41.91
C ARG A 918 9.04 -5.87 -41.04
N LEU A 919 8.16 -5.48 -40.11
CA LEU A 919 8.39 -4.36 -39.19
C LEU A 919 9.19 -4.70 -37.95
N LYS A 920 9.44 -5.99 -37.69
CA LYS A 920 10.04 -6.48 -36.43
C LYS A 920 9.23 -6.06 -35.19
N LYS A 921 7.90 -6.10 -35.32
CA LYS A 921 6.94 -5.74 -34.26
C LYS A 921 6.13 -6.96 -33.83
N PRO A 922 5.75 -7.12 -32.56
CA PRO A 922 4.92 -8.25 -32.13
C PRO A 922 3.54 -8.22 -32.81
N LEU A 923 2.98 -9.39 -33.12
CA LEU A 923 1.62 -9.54 -33.61
C LEU A 923 0.70 -9.85 -32.42
N TYR A 924 -0.17 -8.93 -32.07
CA TYR A 924 -1.22 -9.16 -31.09
C TYR A 924 -2.50 -9.62 -31.80
N SER A 925 -2.65 -10.93 -31.98
CA SER A 925 -3.89 -11.51 -32.54
C SER A 925 -4.96 -11.68 -31.46
N VAL A 926 -6.21 -11.33 -31.78
CA VAL A 926 -7.40 -11.51 -30.94
C VAL A 926 -8.44 -12.28 -31.73
N GLN A 927 -9.04 -13.29 -31.10
CA GLN A 927 -10.14 -14.08 -31.67
C GLN A 927 -11.49 -13.66 -31.09
N ALA A 928 -12.59 -13.97 -31.78
CA ALA A 928 -13.93 -13.60 -31.34
C ALA A 928 -14.35 -14.22 -29.99
N GLY A 929 -13.73 -15.31 -29.55
CA GLY A 929 -13.98 -15.87 -28.22
C GLY A 929 -13.35 -15.07 -27.06
N GLU A 930 -12.38 -14.21 -27.33
CA GLU A 930 -11.54 -13.59 -26.29
C GLU A 930 -12.16 -12.33 -25.68
N LEU A 931 -12.97 -11.58 -26.46
CA LEU A 931 -13.55 -10.29 -26.07
C LEU A 931 -14.79 -10.41 -25.15
N GLY A 932 -15.37 -11.60 -24.98
CA GLY A 932 -16.58 -11.79 -24.17
C GLY A 932 -17.89 -11.70 -24.96
N SER A 933 -19.03 -11.83 -24.26
CA SER A 933 -20.36 -11.97 -24.89
C SER A 933 -21.29 -10.77 -24.69
N ASP A 934 -21.01 -9.91 -23.70
CA ASP A 934 -21.82 -8.73 -23.38
C ASP A 934 -20.99 -7.44 -23.57
N ALA A 935 -21.67 -6.30 -23.72
CA ALA A 935 -21.02 -5.05 -24.13
C ALA A 935 -19.95 -4.55 -23.16
N SER A 936 -20.13 -4.73 -21.84
CA SER A 936 -19.16 -4.31 -20.82
C SER A 936 -17.87 -5.12 -20.90
N ASP A 937 -17.96 -6.44 -21.01
CA ASP A 937 -16.78 -7.31 -21.12
C ASP A 937 -15.95 -6.97 -22.37
N VAL A 938 -16.65 -6.71 -23.48
CA VAL A 938 -16.03 -6.32 -24.75
C VAL A 938 -15.35 -4.97 -24.63
N GLU A 939 -15.99 -4.01 -23.95
CA GLU A 939 -15.44 -2.66 -23.74
C GLU A 939 -14.14 -2.72 -22.92
N THR A 940 -14.18 -3.30 -21.71
CA THR A 940 -13.01 -3.40 -20.83
C THR A 940 -11.87 -4.16 -21.49
N LYS A 941 -12.14 -5.32 -22.11
CA LYS A 941 -11.09 -6.12 -22.75
C LYS A 941 -10.53 -5.45 -24.00
N LEU A 942 -11.37 -4.81 -24.81
CA LEU A 942 -10.91 -4.14 -26.01
C LEU A 942 -10.08 -2.90 -25.66
N GLU A 943 -10.47 -2.12 -24.65
CA GLU A 943 -9.67 -1.00 -24.12
C GLU A 943 -8.29 -1.49 -23.67
N GLN A 944 -8.23 -2.53 -22.83
CA GLN A 944 -6.98 -3.15 -22.40
C GLN A 944 -6.11 -3.64 -23.57
N ILE A 945 -6.71 -4.32 -24.56
CA ILE A 945 -5.99 -4.82 -25.73
C ILE A 945 -5.42 -3.68 -26.58
N LEU A 946 -6.21 -2.62 -26.80
CA LEU A 946 -5.78 -1.47 -27.58
C LEU A 946 -4.64 -0.73 -26.89
N GLU A 947 -4.70 -0.59 -25.56
CA GLU A 947 -3.65 0.01 -24.73
C GLU A 947 -2.36 -0.82 -24.77
N ILE A 948 -2.44 -2.12 -24.52
CA ILE A 948 -1.28 -3.04 -24.59
C ILE A 948 -0.66 -3.03 -26.00
N ALA A 949 -1.49 -3.07 -27.06
CA ALA A 949 -1.01 -3.05 -28.43
C ALA A 949 -0.32 -1.72 -28.78
N ALA A 950 -0.84 -0.59 -28.28
CA ALA A 950 -0.21 0.72 -28.46
C ALA A 950 1.13 0.80 -27.71
N LYS A 951 1.16 0.38 -26.43
CA LYS A 951 2.37 0.36 -25.58
C LYS A 951 3.49 -0.47 -26.19
N TRP A 952 3.17 -1.65 -26.73
CA TRP A 952 4.15 -2.54 -27.35
C TRP A 952 4.49 -2.17 -28.80
N ASP A 953 3.85 -1.14 -29.35
CA ASP A 953 3.91 -0.82 -30.78
C ASP A 953 3.61 -2.08 -31.63
N ALA A 954 2.63 -2.86 -31.19
CA ALA A 954 2.26 -4.14 -31.79
C ALA A 954 1.38 -3.94 -33.03
N VAL A 955 1.48 -4.86 -33.97
CA VAL A 955 0.45 -5.00 -35.01
C VAL A 955 -0.73 -5.72 -34.38
N LEU A 956 -1.88 -5.04 -34.28
CA LEU A 956 -3.11 -5.62 -33.74
C LEU A 956 -3.89 -6.30 -34.87
N LEU A 957 -4.32 -7.54 -34.64
CA LEU A 957 -5.14 -8.30 -35.56
C LEU A 957 -6.42 -8.75 -34.86
N LEU A 958 -7.58 -8.29 -35.35
CA LEU A 958 -8.88 -8.85 -34.97
C LEU A 958 -9.32 -9.82 -36.07
N ASP A 959 -9.29 -11.12 -35.76
CA ASP A 959 -9.74 -12.18 -36.66
C ASP A 959 -11.26 -12.37 -36.53
N GLU A 960 -11.92 -12.69 -37.66
CA GLU A 960 -13.39 -12.89 -37.72
C GLU A 960 -14.22 -11.73 -37.16
N ALA A 961 -13.85 -10.50 -37.49
CA ALA A 961 -14.46 -9.29 -36.95
C ALA A 961 -15.96 -9.14 -37.29
N ASP A 962 -16.51 -9.88 -38.26
CA ASP A 962 -17.95 -9.89 -38.57
C ASP A 962 -18.83 -10.31 -37.38
N VAL A 963 -18.30 -11.07 -36.41
CA VAL A 963 -19.06 -11.48 -35.22
C VAL A 963 -19.50 -10.28 -34.37
N PHE A 964 -18.69 -9.21 -34.33
CA PHE A 964 -18.95 -8.02 -33.53
C PHE A 964 -19.42 -6.81 -34.34
N LEU A 965 -19.04 -6.73 -35.63
CA LEU A 965 -19.25 -5.55 -36.46
C LEU A 965 -20.45 -5.66 -37.41
N GLU A 966 -21.37 -6.59 -37.14
CA GLU A 966 -22.59 -6.82 -37.91
C GLU A 966 -23.55 -5.61 -37.87
N GLN A 967 -24.35 -5.42 -38.94
CA GLN A 967 -25.33 -4.34 -39.05
C GLN A 967 -26.27 -4.27 -37.85
N ARG A 968 -26.48 -3.05 -37.35
CA ARG A 968 -27.44 -2.79 -36.27
C ARG A 968 -28.84 -3.26 -36.67
N SER A 969 -29.45 -4.08 -35.83
CA SER A 969 -30.85 -4.52 -35.94
C SER A 969 -31.66 -3.99 -34.78
N HIS A 970 -32.88 -3.51 -35.05
CA HIS A 970 -33.82 -3.06 -34.03
C HIS A 970 -34.22 -4.17 -33.04
N SER A 971 -34.08 -5.44 -33.41
CA SER A 971 -34.43 -6.58 -32.54
C SER A 971 -33.32 -7.00 -31.58
N ASN A 972 -32.08 -6.54 -31.75
CA ASN A 972 -30.94 -6.97 -30.94
C ASN A 972 -30.15 -5.77 -30.38
N LEU A 973 -30.67 -5.23 -29.28
CA LEU A 973 -30.06 -4.11 -28.56
C LEU A 973 -28.66 -4.45 -28.01
N LYS A 974 -28.42 -5.71 -27.59
CA LYS A 974 -27.11 -6.15 -27.07
C LYS A 974 -26.00 -6.01 -28.12
N ARG A 975 -26.22 -6.49 -29.35
CA ARG A 975 -25.25 -6.34 -30.45
C ARG A 975 -25.05 -4.89 -30.87
N SER A 976 -26.13 -4.11 -30.89
CA SER A 976 -26.05 -2.69 -31.27
C SER A 976 -25.21 -1.86 -30.28
N LYS A 977 -25.18 -2.25 -29.00
CA LYS A 977 -24.26 -1.67 -28.00
C LYS A 977 -22.79 -1.99 -28.31
N ILE A 978 -22.46 -3.25 -28.60
CA ILE A 978 -21.09 -3.69 -28.96
C ILE A 978 -20.56 -2.92 -30.18
N VAL A 979 -21.39 -2.80 -31.23
CA VAL A 979 -21.03 -2.03 -32.43
C VAL A 979 -20.70 -0.57 -32.09
N SER A 980 -21.42 0.02 -31.13
CA SER A 980 -21.20 1.41 -30.71
C SER A 980 -19.90 1.58 -29.92
N VAL A 981 -19.58 0.63 -29.03
CA VAL A 981 -18.30 0.57 -28.30
C VAL A 981 -17.12 0.49 -29.28
N PHE A 982 -17.17 -0.43 -30.25
CA PHE A 982 -16.12 -0.56 -31.27
C PHE A 982 -15.92 0.73 -32.09
N LEU A 983 -17.00 1.41 -32.49
CA LEU A 983 -16.88 2.66 -33.25
C LEU A 983 -16.21 3.78 -32.45
N ARG A 984 -16.48 3.84 -31.13
CA ARG A 984 -15.86 4.79 -30.20
C ARG A 984 -14.37 4.48 -30.01
N LEU A 985 -14.03 3.25 -29.68
CA LEU A 985 -12.65 2.86 -29.34
C LEU A 985 -11.70 2.87 -30.53
N LEU A 986 -12.18 2.48 -31.73
CA LEU A 986 -11.36 2.52 -32.93
C LEU A 986 -11.09 3.95 -33.45
N GLU A 987 -11.86 4.95 -33.00
CA GLU A 987 -11.68 6.36 -33.40
C GLU A 987 -10.44 7.00 -32.76
N TYR A 988 -10.06 6.50 -31.58
CA TYR A 988 -8.92 7.00 -30.78
C TYR A 988 -7.72 6.05 -30.76
N TYR A 989 -7.82 4.89 -31.41
CA TYR A 989 -6.71 3.93 -31.43
C TYR A 989 -5.50 4.47 -32.20
N ARG A 990 -4.33 4.42 -31.55
CA ARG A 990 -3.05 4.85 -32.11
C ARG A 990 -2.18 3.62 -32.41
N GLY A 991 -2.22 3.11 -33.64
CA GLY A 991 -1.46 1.92 -34.03
C GLY A 991 -1.85 1.35 -35.39
N ILE A 992 -1.36 0.14 -35.69
CA ILE A 992 -1.69 -0.59 -36.92
C ILE A 992 -2.69 -1.69 -36.57
N LEU A 993 -3.91 -1.58 -37.09
CA LEU A 993 -4.99 -2.54 -36.87
C LEU A 993 -5.40 -3.23 -38.18
N PHE A 994 -5.31 -4.56 -38.19
CA PHE A 994 -5.90 -5.41 -39.21
C PHE A 994 -7.22 -6.00 -38.71
N LEU A 995 -8.27 -5.81 -39.49
CA LEU A 995 -9.54 -6.51 -39.35
C LEU A 995 -9.65 -7.56 -40.45
N THR A 996 -10.00 -8.79 -40.12
CA THR A 996 -10.30 -9.79 -41.16
C THR A 996 -11.76 -10.25 -41.08
N THR A 997 -12.35 -10.55 -42.24
CA THR A 997 -13.71 -11.09 -42.30
C THR A 997 -13.95 -11.93 -43.55
N ASN A 998 -14.86 -12.89 -43.45
CA ASN A 998 -15.38 -13.61 -44.61
C ASN A 998 -16.71 -13.02 -45.13
N ARG A 999 -17.38 -12.13 -44.38
CA ARG A 999 -18.74 -11.64 -44.64
C ARG A 999 -18.81 -10.10 -44.62
N VAL A 1000 -18.07 -9.44 -45.51
CA VAL A 1000 -18.01 -7.97 -45.54
C VAL A 1000 -19.37 -7.28 -45.81
N GLU A 1001 -20.34 -8.00 -46.39
CA GLU A 1001 -21.67 -7.46 -46.70
C GLU A 1001 -22.51 -7.20 -45.44
N THR A 1002 -22.26 -7.96 -44.37
CA THR A 1002 -22.99 -7.83 -43.10
C THR A 1002 -22.44 -6.72 -42.20
N PHE A 1003 -21.32 -6.08 -42.57
CA PHE A 1003 -20.71 -5.01 -41.78
C PHE A 1003 -21.62 -3.78 -41.68
N ASP A 1004 -21.62 -3.16 -40.50
CA ASP A 1004 -22.27 -1.87 -40.30
C ASP A 1004 -21.65 -0.78 -41.20
N LYS A 1005 -22.50 0.04 -41.81
CA LYS A 1005 -22.09 1.10 -42.75
C LYS A 1005 -21.20 2.16 -42.08
N ALA A 1006 -21.32 2.36 -40.76
CA ALA A 1006 -20.55 3.34 -40.00
C ALA A 1006 -19.04 3.02 -39.91
N PHE A 1007 -18.64 1.76 -40.11
CA PHE A 1007 -17.20 1.40 -40.16
C PHE A 1007 -16.53 1.88 -41.46
N ARG A 1008 -17.31 2.14 -42.52
CA ARG A 1008 -16.74 2.55 -43.81
C ARG A 1008 -15.97 3.87 -43.74
N SER A 1009 -16.32 4.76 -42.83
CA SER A 1009 -15.63 6.04 -42.64
C SER A 1009 -14.40 5.95 -41.72
N ARG A 1010 -14.17 4.82 -41.04
CA ARG A 1010 -13.05 4.60 -40.11
C ARG A 1010 -11.97 3.65 -40.66
N ILE A 1011 -12.26 2.96 -41.77
CA ILE A 1011 -11.33 2.05 -42.44
C ILE A 1011 -10.56 2.83 -43.52
N HIS A 1012 -9.24 2.86 -43.38
CA HIS A 1012 -8.34 3.56 -44.30
C HIS A 1012 -8.15 2.79 -45.60
N MET A 1013 -8.04 1.47 -45.50
CA MET A 1013 -7.83 0.60 -46.65
C MET A 1013 -8.70 -0.65 -46.57
N ARG A 1014 -9.35 -0.97 -47.69
CA ARG A 1014 -10.13 -2.21 -47.85
C ARG A 1014 -9.48 -3.05 -48.93
N ILE A 1015 -9.02 -4.24 -48.54
CA ILE A 1015 -8.38 -5.18 -49.46
C ILE A 1015 -9.33 -6.35 -49.67
N ASN A 1016 -9.81 -6.45 -50.90
CA ASN A 1016 -10.60 -7.59 -51.35
C ASN A 1016 -9.66 -8.69 -51.88
N TYR A 1017 -9.83 -9.91 -51.37
CA TYR A 1017 -9.15 -11.10 -51.86
C TYR A 1017 -10.10 -11.83 -52.81
N PRO A 1018 -9.99 -11.59 -54.14
CA PRO A 1018 -10.74 -12.36 -55.13
C PRO A 1018 -10.29 -13.82 -55.14
N GLY A 1019 -11.06 -14.68 -55.81
CA GLY A 1019 -10.64 -16.05 -56.08
C GLY A 1019 -9.27 -16.08 -56.76
N LEU A 1020 -8.42 -17.05 -56.38
CA LEU A 1020 -7.06 -17.16 -56.91
C LEU A 1020 -7.08 -17.48 -58.40
N THR A 1021 -6.39 -16.67 -59.20
CA THR A 1021 -6.17 -16.97 -60.63
C THR A 1021 -5.19 -18.14 -60.78
N THR A 1022 -5.15 -18.76 -61.95
CA THR A 1022 -4.23 -19.86 -62.24
C THR A 1022 -2.77 -19.43 -62.05
N GLU A 1023 -2.43 -18.19 -62.39
CA GLU A 1023 -1.09 -17.60 -62.19
C GLU A 1023 -0.76 -17.46 -60.70
N ALA A 1024 -1.71 -16.96 -59.90
CA ALA A 1024 -1.54 -16.84 -58.45
C ALA A 1024 -1.36 -18.22 -57.78
N LYS A 1025 -2.16 -19.22 -58.19
CA LYS A 1025 -2.03 -20.62 -57.72
C LYS A 1025 -0.68 -21.22 -58.11
N THR A 1026 -0.22 -20.98 -59.33
CA THR A 1026 1.11 -21.42 -59.81
C THR A 1026 2.22 -20.87 -58.90
N GLY A 1027 2.16 -19.57 -58.56
CA GLY A 1027 3.08 -18.96 -57.61
C GLY A 1027 3.03 -19.58 -56.22
N ILE A 1028 1.83 -19.84 -55.69
CA ILE A 1028 1.64 -20.46 -54.37
C ILE A 1028 2.19 -21.91 -54.35
N TRP A 1029 1.90 -22.70 -55.37
CA TRP A 1029 2.44 -24.06 -55.53
C TRP A 1029 3.96 -24.06 -55.59
N ASN A 1030 4.55 -23.17 -56.40
CA ASN A 1030 6.01 -23.00 -56.47
C ASN A 1030 6.60 -22.70 -55.09
N ASN A 1031 6.05 -21.72 -54.37
CA ASN A 1031 6.53 -21.32 -53.05
C ASN A 1031 6.50 -22.48 -52.04
N PHE A 1032 5.42 -23.27 -52.01
CA PHE A 1032 5.31 -24.39 -51.08
C PHE A 1032 6.18 -25.59 -51.48
N ILE A 1033 6.32 -25.89 -52.77
CA ILE A 1033 7.18 -26.97 -53.26
C ILE A 1033 8.65 -26.62 -53.04
N GLU A 1034 9.07 -25.39 -53.30
CA GLU A 1034 10.43 -24.93 -52.99
C GLU A 1034 10.73 -24.93 -51.50
N ALA A 1035 9.77 -24.50 -50.67
CA ALA A 1035 9.92 -24.60 -49.21
C ALA A 1035 10.05 -26.07 -48.76
N SER A 1036 9.35 -26.98 -49.44
CA SER A 1036 9.40 -28.43 -49.19
C SER A 1036 10.73 -29.06 -49.63
N LYS A 1037 11.35 -28.57 -50.71
CA LYS A 1037 12.67 -29.01 -51.21
C LYS A 1037 13.78 -28.95 -50.16
N LYS A 1038 13.67 -28.03 -49.19
CA LYS A 1038 14.63 -27.91 -48.08
C LYS A 1038 14.62 -29.12 -47.13
N LYS A 1039 13.56 -29.94 -47.15
CA LYS A 1039 13.40 -31.11 -46.25
C LYS A 1039 13.44 -32.46 -46.98
N ASN A 1040 12.97 -32.54 -48.23
CA ASN A 1040 13.06 -33.72 -49.10
C ASN A 1040 13.23 -33.26 -50.55
N GLU A 1041 13.98 -34.00 -51.36
CA GLU A 1041 14.07 -33.73 -52.80
C GLU A 1041 12.68 -33.77 -53.46
N SER A 1042 12.48 -32.96 -54.51
CA SER A 1042 11.24 -32.90 -55.27
C SER A 1042 11.54 -33.11 -56.74
N SER A 1043 10.82 -34.04 -57.37
CA SER A 1043 10.91 -34.33 -58.80
C SER A 1043 9.76 -33.71 -59.59
N ILE A 1044 9.08 -32.70 -59.02
CA ILE A 1044 7.95 -32.02 -59.65
C ILE A 1044 8.45 -30.98 -60.65
N SER A 1045 7.99 -31.11 -61.89
CA SER A 1045 8.31 -30.21 -63.00
C SER A 1045 7.43 -28.95 -62.99
N ALA A 1046 7.82 -27.93 -63.76
CA ALA A 1046 6.99 -26.74 -63.94
C ALA A 1046 5.65 -27.06 -64.64
N GLU A 1047 5.63 -28.11 -65.48
CA GLU A 1047 4.44 -28.60 -66.17
C GLU A 1047 3.45 -29.25 -65.18
N ASP A 1048 3.95 -30.05 -64.24
CA ASP A 1048 3.13 -30.63 -63.16
C ASP A 1048 2.49 -29.54 -62.28
N ILE A 1049 3.23 -28.46 -61.99
CA ILE A 1049 2.72 -27.32 -61.20
C ILE A 1049 1.63 -26.58 -61.98
N ALA A 1050 1.80 -26.41 -63.29
CA ALA A 1050 0.77 -25.82 -64.14
C ALA A 1050 -0.49 -26.69 -64.23
N GLU A 1051 -0.37 -28.03 -64.13
CA GLU A 1051 -1.51 -28.95 -64.02
C GLU A 1051 -2.22 -28.81 -62.67
N LEU A 1052 -1.47 -28.84 -61.56
CA LEU A 1052 -1.99 -28.66 -60.20
C LEU A 1052 -2.67 -27.30 -59.98
N ALA A 1053 -2.17 -26.25 -60.64
CA ALA A 1053 -2.73 -24.90 -60.54
C ALA A 1053 -4.12 -24.76 -61.20
N LYS A 1054 -4.51 -25.68 -62.09
CA LYS A 1054 -5.86 -25.68 -62.71
C LYS A 1054 -6.95 -26.16 -61.75
N LEU A 1055 -6.57 -26.88 -60.70
CA LEU A 1055 -7.51 -27.43 -59.73
C LEU A 1055 -8.16 -26.32 -58.88
N PRO A 1056 -9.41 -26.49 -58.42
CA PRO A 1056 -10.17 -25.45 -57.72
C PRO A 1056 -9.73 -25.24 -56.26
N PHE A 1057 -8.45 -25.45 -55.92
CA PHE A 1057 -7.94 -25.31 -54.57
C PHE A 1057 -7.62 -23.87 -54.17
N ASN A 1058 -7.89 -23.53 -52.90
CA ASN A 1058 -7.42 -22.32 -52.25
C ASN A 1058 -6.01 -22.50 -51.64
N GLY A 1059 -5.39 -21.43 -51.14
CA GLY A 1059 -4.01 -21.47 -50.63
C GLY A 1059 -3.82 -22.41 -49.42
N ARG A 1060 -4.84 -22.56 -48.57
CA ARG A 1060 -4.83 -23.48 -47.43
C ARG A 1060 -4.89 -24.94 -47.89
N GLU A 1061 -5.75 -25.23 -48.85
CA GLU A 1061 -5.86 -26.56 -49.47
C GLU A 1061 -4.56 -26.94 -50.18
N ILE A 1062 -3.96 -26.03 -50.94
CA ILE A 1062 -2.66 -26.26 -51.59
C ILE A 1062 -1.57 -26.59 -50.55
N LYS A 1063 -1.50 -25.83 -49.44
CA LYS A 1063 -0.54 -26.12 -48.34
C LYS A 1063 -0.76 -27.51 -47.75
N ASN A 1064 -2.02 -27.88 -47.51
CA ASN A 1064 -2.38 -29.20 -46.98
C ASN A 1064 -2.02 -30.32 -47.96
N MET A 1065 -2.31 -30.14 -49.26
CA MET A 1065 -1.91 -31.07 -50.32
C MET A 1065 -0.40 -31.30 -50.34
N VAL A 1066 0.40 -30.23 -50.30
CA VAL A 1066 1.88 -30.34 -50.30
C VAL A 1066 2.37 -31.04 -49.05
N LYS A 1067 1.80 -30.72 -47.87
CA LYS A 1067 2.18 -31.34 -46.60
C LYS A 1067 1.85 -32.83 -46.57
N THR A 1068 0.65 -33.22 -46.99
CA THR A 1068 0.24 -34.64 -47.06
C THR A 1068 1.07 -35.40 -48.09
N GLY A 1069 1.27 -34.82 -49.28
CA GLY A 1069 2.14 -35.40 -50.31
C GLY A 1069 3.57 -35.58 -49.83
N GLN A 1070 4.10 -34.64 -49.05
CA GLN A 1070 5.43 -34.74 -48.45
C GLN A 1070 5.52 -35.82 -47.37
N LEU A 1071 4.47 -36.00 -46.55
CA LEU A 1071 4.42 -37.08 -45.56
C LEU A 1071 4.42 -38.46 -46.24
N LEU A 1072 3.64 -38.61 -47.32
CA LEU A 1072 3.64 -39.83 -48.14
C LEU A 1072 5.02 -40.08 -48.77
N ALA A 1073 5.59 -39.06 -49.42
CA ALA A 1073 6.93 -39.13 -50.02
C ALA A 1073 8.01 -39.51 -48.99
N SER A 1074 7.95 -38.92 -47.79
CA SER A 1074 8.90 -39.20 -46.71
C SER A 1074 8.74 -40.61 -46.14
N ARG A 1075 7.52 -41.13 -46.04
CA ARG A 1075 7.26 -42.51 -45.62
C ARG A 1075 7.79 -43.51 -46.65
N GLU A 1076 7.65 -43.19 -47.93
CA GLU A 1076 8.15 -44.00 -49.05
C GLU A 1076 9.65 -43.83 -49.30
N GLN A 1077 10.32 -42.89 -48.60
CA GLN A 1077 11.72 -42.50 -48.84
C GLN A 1077 12.01 -42.11 -50.29
N GLN A 1078 11.04 -41.50 -50.96
CA GLN A 1078 11.16 -41.06 -52.35
C GLN A 1078 10.99 -39.54 -52.47
N PRO A 1079 11.55 -38.91 -53.52
CA PRO A 1079 11.34 -37.50 -53.76
C PRO A 1079 9.85 -37.21 -53.99
N LEU A 1080 9.40 -36.04 -53.55
CA LEU A 1080 8.03 -35.59 -53.76
C LEU A 1080 7.76 -35.55 -55.28
N ALA A 1081 6.76 -36.32 -55.73
CA ALA A 1081 6.41 -36.49 -57.13
C ALA A 1081 4.89 -36.38 -57.33
N MET A 1082 4.46 -36.19 -58.58
CA MET A 1082 3.04 -36.02 -58.93
C MET A 1082 2.15 -37.20 -58.51
N ARG A 1083 2.69 -38.42 -58.43
CA ARG A 1083 1.96 -39.60 -57.93
C ARG A 1083 1.42 -39.42 -56.50
N HIS A 1084 2.17 -38.73 -55.62
CA HIS A 1084 1.73 -38.54 -54.23
C HIS A 1084 0.54 -37.57 -54.16
N PHE A 1085 0.51 -36.57 -55.05
CA PHE A 1085 -0.63 -35.66 -55.17
C PHE A 1085 -1.86 -36.38 -55.70
N ARG A 1086 -1.71 -37.32 -56.66
CA ARG A 1086 -2.83 -38.15 -57.15
C ARG A 1086 -3.45 -38.98 -56.02
N VAL A 1087 -2.63 -39.68 -55.23
CA VAL A 1087 -3.11 -40.43 -54.06
C VAL A 1087 -3.84 -39.54 -53.05
N CYS A 1088 -3.34 -38.33 -52.79
CA CYS A 1088 -4.02 -37.38 -51.92
C CYS A 1088 -5.38 -36.92 -52.48
N MET A 1089 -5.50 -36.78 -53.80
CA MET A 1089 -6.74 -36.37 -54.46
C MET A 1089 -7.78 -37.50 -54.45
N ASP A 1090 -7.38 -38.73 -54.76
CA ASP A 1090 -8.27 -39.90 -54.75
C ASP A 1090 -8.95 -40.07 -53.39
N VAL A 1091 -8.19 -39.91 -52.29
CA VAL A 1091 -8.72 -40.00 -50.91
C VAL A 1091 -9.65 -38.83 -50.56
N MET A 1092 -9.46 -37.65 -51.17
CA MET A 1092 -10.34 -36.50 -50.94
C MET A 1092 -11.64 -36.59 -51.73
N GLU A 1093 -11.63 -37.20 -52.92
CA GLU A 1093 -12.85 -37.44 -53.71
C GLU A 1093 -13.78 -38.46 -53.03
N ASP A 1094 -13.24 -39.50 -52.39
CA ASP A 1094 -14.01 -40.48 -51.62
C ASP A 1094 -14.79 -39.85 -50.44
N LEU A 1095 -14.28 -38.76 -49.85
CA LEU A 1095 -14.94 -38.04 -48.75
C LEU A 1095 -16.10 -37.12 -49.20
N VAL A 1096 -16.16 -36.77 -50.48
CA VAL A 1096 -17.25 -35.95 -51.05
C VAL A 1096 -18.39 -36.84 -51.57
N GLY A 1097 -18.10 -38.12 -51.86
CA GLY A 1097 -19.06 -39.10 -52.40
C GLY A 1097 -20.19 -39.53 -51.46
N ASP A 1098 -20.02 -39.43 -50.13
CA ASP A 1098 -21.02 -39.92 -49.16
C ASP A 1098 -22.10 -38.90 -48.76
N ASN A 1099 -22.00 -37.63 -49.18
CA ASN A 1099 -22.95 -36.56 -48.78
C ASN A 1099 -23.97 -36.17 -49.88
N ALA A 1100 -24.04 -36.91 -50.98
CA ALA A 1100 -24.88 -36.56 -52.13
C ALA A 1100 -26.25 -37.28 -52.20
N GLU A 1101 -26.58 -38.21 -51.28
CA GLU A 1101 -27.83 -38.99 -51.35
C GLU A 1101 -29.01 -38.49 -50.48
N GLU A 1102 -28.88 -37.41 -49.69
CA GLU A 1102 -29.96 -37.00 -48.74
C GLU A 1102 -30.70 -35.68 -49.07
N SER A 1103 -30.66 -35.16 -50.31
CA SER A 1103 -31.42 -33.95 -50.67
C SER A 1103 -32.47 -34.12 -51.79
N THR A 1104 -33.15 -35.26 -51.86
CA THR A 1104 -34.46 -35.37 -52.51
C THR A 1104 -35.38 -36.32 -51.74
N ALA A 1105 -36.09 -35.77 -50.75
CA ALA A 1105 -37.38 -36.25 -50.25
C ALA A 1105 -38.16 -35.10 -49.62
#